data_AF-A0A7W4H2J3-F1
#
_entry.id   AF-A0A7W4H2J3-F1
#
_cell.length_a   1.000
_cell.length_b   1.000
_cell.length_c   1.000
_cell.angle_alpha   90.00
_cell.angle_beta   90.00
_cell.angle_gamma   90.00
#
_symmetry.space_group_name_H-M   'P 1'
#
loop_
_entity.id
_entity.type
_entity.pdbx_description
1 polymer ?
#
loop_
_entity_poly.entity_id
_entity_poly.type
_entity_poly.pdbx_seq_one_letter_code
_entity_poly.pdbx_strand_id
1 'polypeptide(L)'
;MSSPEDLLAATRDGLIARGPMHEHELREHLLALGLTLDDEEDWFEEFLLETDPPIMPVADERWVWLPALLEGRTFTHRLSEAEVEHDLLATPGDLAPLEVLIGDPPYDRFTDGADAAVVYPSDPELLDRAIDAEVASGAILLERGRLAGLGLGVGDIVGVRVEQDGLELLAVEEASGTSTGQALAALVGESPDRPHLIENSVWAVCAADNDLLRRPERPLGEQLESCGVARRGSLIATEGYDFDAGEAEEILRRIQEEHDLDESEAVAVVQLLQIVVGMTHDLDSAMETEEEARETAVSEALARWVGPAEGAGESEGPGLGGFEALGIAGEGVEAAVSLLRDPAVAVAFLDEALGVFDGEPVVVAALTSAWEPDAPRPARVALRWMRGVAVEEMGNVLGAEELYQQAEALDPSWPPALLSLAVCASDRGDAARGMSLLRRAGAEDDPLYGYLQQFLPGQGRNLPRNAPCWCGSGKKFKQCHLRQAQLPLTERWNWLYQKAVGYLIEKDTPFILELAEARAEHWDGTDGFDRALEEGLILDVALWEGGVFAEYLNRRGALLPPDELQLAQDWLLTRRSVHEVVSAIPGSSITLRDVRTGEVEEVAELDWSRRVEAGQYYCTRVASTVVGLSVFGGLDPVAASELEPVMALLDEDEPDTAELVEFLSRRFAPKTDPTAATL
;
A
#
# COMPACT_ATOMS: atom_id res chain seq x y z
N MET A 1 -17.41 8.69 -21.01
CA MET A 1 -17.66 9.02 -19.60
C MET A 1 -17.60 10.53 -19.45
N SER A 2 -18.33 11.09 -18.49
CA SER A 2 -18.16 12.50 -18.12
C SER A 2 -16.78 12.70 -17.49
N SER A 3 -16.23 13.91 -17.52
CA SER A 3 -14.97 14.17 -16.83
C SER A 3 -15.18 14.06 -15.30
N PRO A 4 -14.17 13.60 -14.53
CA PRO A 4 -14.19 13.63 -13.07
C PRO A 4 -14.57 15.01 -12.51
N GLU A 5 -13.97 16.07 -13.06
CA GLU A 5 -14.25 17.46 -12.66
C GLU A 5 -15.73 17.85 -12.85
N ASP A 6 -16.34 17.48 -13.98
CA ASP A 6 -17.77 17.76 -14.24
C ASP A 6 -18.69 17.00 -13.29
N LEU A 7 -18.32 15.75 -12.96
CA LEU A 7 -19.07 14.91 -12.02
C LEU A 7 -19.00 15.50 -10.61
N LEU A 8 -17.81 15.86 -10.13
CA LEU A 8 -17.62 16.44 -8.80
C LEU A 8 -18.32 17.79 -8.68
N ALA A 9 -18.19 18.66 -9.69
CA ALA A 9 -18.87 19.95 -9.71
C ALA A 9 -20.40 19.77 -9.64
N ALA A 10 -20.95 18.83 -10.41
CA ALA A 10 -22.38 18.54 -10.40
C ALA A 10 -22.85 17.89 -9.10
N THR A 11 -22.06 16.99 -8.50
CA THR A 11 -22.33 16.39 -7.19
C THR A 11 -22.36 17.46 -6.11
N ARG A 12 -21.32 18.30 -6.05
CA ARG A 12 -21.23 19.44 -5.13
C ARG A 12 -22.44 20.37 -5.28
N ASP A 13 -22.73 20.82 -6.50
CA ASP A 13 -23.83 21.74 -6.77
C ASP A 13 -25.19 21.10 -6.41
N GLY A 14 -25.35 19.80 -6.63
CA GLY A 14 -26.50 19.01 -6.21
C GLY A 14 -26.68 19.00 -4.70
N LEU A 15 -25.61 18.69 -3.96
CA LEU A 15 -25.59 18.65 -2.49
C LEU A 15 -25.82 20.04 -1.87
N ILE A 16 -25.28 21.11 -2.47
CA ILE A 16 -25.58 22.49 -2.05
C ILE A 16 -27.05 22.82 -2.26
N ALA A 17 -27.62 22.46 -3.42
CA ALA A 17 -28.97 22.86 -3.79
C ALA A 17 -30.07 22.05 -3.10
N ARG A 18 -29.83 20.76 -2.85
CA ARG A 18 -30.83 19.81 -2.35
C ARG A 18 -30.55 19.34 -0.93
N GLY A 19 -29.36 19.61 -0.41
CA GLY A 19 -28.90 19.11 0.88
C GLY A 19 -28.37 17.67 0.80
N PRO A 20 -28.21 17.02 1.97
CA PRO A 20 -27.77 15.64 2.09
C PRO A 20 -28.64 14.68 1.26
N MET A 21 -28.02 13.78 0.50
CA MET A 21 -28.71 12.84 -0.40
C MET A 21 -28.07 11.46 -0.31
N HIS A 22 -28.87 10.41 -0.45
CA HIS A 22 -28.30 9.06 -0.62
C HIS A 22 -27.68 8.91 -2.01
N GLU A 23 -26.79 7.93 -2.18
CA GLU A 23 -26.12 7.67 -3.46
C GLU A 23 -27.10 7.55 -4.62
N HIS A 24 -28.16 6.75 -4.49
CA HIS A 24 -29.13 6.58 -5.58
C HIS A 24 -29.77 7.91 -6.03
N GLU A 25 -30.00 8.86 -5.13
CA GLU A 25 -30.54 10.19 -5.45
C GLU A 25 -29.49 11.06 -6.16
N LEU A 26 -28.21 10.94 -5.77
CA LEU A 26 -27.09 11.59 -6.46
C LEU A 26 -26.95 11.05 -7.88
N ARG A 27 -26.94 9.72 -8.06
CA ARG A 27 -26.86 9.11 -9.38
C ARG A 27 -28.02 9.54 -10.27
N GLU A 28 -29.25 9.53 -9.76
CA GLU A 28 -30.42 10.05 -10.47
C GLU A 28 -30.25 11.53 -10.84
N HIS A 29 -29.70 12.35 -9.95
CA HIS A 29 -29.43 13.76 -10.20
C HIS A 29 -28.42 13.96 -11.34
N LEU A 30 -27.29 13.25 -11.30
CA LEU A 30 -26.22 13.35 -12.29
C LEU A 30 -26.68 12.86 -13.67
N LEU A 31 -27.41 11.73 -13.71
CA LEU A 31 -28.02 11.22 -14.94
C LEU A 31 -29.04 12.20 -15.53
N ALA A 32 -29.82 12.89 -14.68
CA ALA A 32 -30.77 13.91 -15.14
C ALA A 32 -30.08 15.15 -15.73
N LEU A 33 -28.82 15.42 -15.35
CA LEU A 33 -27.98 16.45 -15.96
C LEU A 33 -27.32 15.99 -17.28
N GLY A 34 -27.51 14.72 -17.67
CA GLY A 34 -26.95 14.13 -18.88
C GLY A 34 -25.51 13.64 -18.72
N LEU A 35 -25.03 13.50 -17.48
CA LEU A 35 -23.72 12.94 -17.17
C LEU A 35 -23.75 11.41 -17.29
N THR A 36 -22.61 10.82 -17.65
CA THR A 36 -22.46 9.35 -17.75
C THR A 36 -21.67 8.85 -16.55
N LEU A 37 -22.20 7.85 -15.86
CA LEU A 37 -21.59 7.18 -14.70
C LEU A 37 -21.09 5.80 -15.11
N ASP A 38 -20.11 5.27 -14.37
CA ASP A 38 -19.75 3.86 -14.50
C ASP A 38 -20.82 2.96 -13.86
N ASP A 39 -20.94 1.75 -14.38
CA ASP A 39 -21.88 0.73 -13.91
C ASP A 39 -21.19 -0.32 -13.00
N GLU A 40 -19.88 -0.20 -12.76
CA GLU A 40 -19.17 -1.00 -11.76
C GLU A 40 -19.77 -0.82 -10.35
N GLU A 41 -19.76 -1.92 -9.60
CA GLU A 41 -20.20 -1.94 -8.20
C GLU A 41 -19.20 -1.11 -7.38
N ASP A 42 -19.69 -0.31 -6.43
CA ASP A 42 -18.92 0.57 -5.54
C ASP A 42 -18.09 1.71 -6.18
N TRP A 43 -17.94 1.74 -7.50
CA TRP A 43 -17.21 2.79 -8.24
C TRP A 43 -17.58 4.21 -7.83
N PHE A 44 -18.86 4.48 -7.54
CA PHE A 44 -19.30 5.84 -7.21
C PHE A 44 -18.89 6.26 -5.80
N GLU A 45 -18.83 5.32 -4.86
CA GLU A 45 -18.32 5.55 -3.51
C GLU A 45 -16.81 5.76 -3.55
N GLU A 46 -16.07 4.86 -4.21
CA GLU A 46 -14.63 4.97 -4.44
C GLU A 46 -14.28 6.30 -5.12
N PHE A 47 -14.96 6.63 -6.22
CA PHE A 47 -14.78 7.90 -6.94
C PHE A 47 -14.90 9.13 -6.04
N LEU A 48 -15.88 9.15 -5.13
CA LEU A 48 -16.09 10.28 -4.24
C LEU A 48 -15.09 10.33 -3.08
N LEU A 49 -14.59 9.17 -2.62
CA LEU A 49 -13.61 9.07 -1.52
C LEU A 49 -12.16 9.29 -1.99
N GLU A 50 -11.83 8.86 -3.21
CA GLU A 50 -10.47 8.97 -3.77
C GLU A 50 -10.19 10.36 -4.34
N THR A 51 -11.23 11.11 -4.68
CA THR A 51 -11.03 12.50 -5.10
C THR A 51 -10.94 13.40 -3.87
N ASP A 52 -10.12 14.45 -3.95
CA ASP A 52 -9.90 15.43 -2.90
C ASP A 52 -10.88 16.65 -2.92
N PRO A 53 -12.19 16.46 -2.75
CA PRO A 53 -13.05 17.49 -2.21
C PRO A 53 -13.77 17.01 -0.93
N PRO A 54 -14.21 17.91 -0.04
CA PRO A 54 -14.89 17.55 1.21
C PRO A 54 -16.36 17.11 1.00
N ILE A 55 -16.58 16.14 0.10
CA ILE A 55 -17.82 15.40 -0.12
C ILE A 55 -17.72 14.10 0.68
N MET A 56 -18.42 14.02 1.81
CA MET A 56 -18.26 12.90 2.73
C MET A 56 -19.55 12.09 2.90
N PRO A 57 -19.45 10.76 3.11
CA PRO A 57 -20.55 9.99 3.64
C PRO A 57 -20.78 10.35 5.11
N VAL A 58 -22.02 10.26 5.57
CA VAL A 58 -22.41 10.41 6.99
C VAL A 58 -22.97 9.10 7.53
N ALA A 59 -23.12 9.00 8.86
CA ALA A 59 -23.50 7.76 9.54
C ALA A 59 -24.83 7.11 9.10
N ASP A 60 -25.69 7.85 8.37
CA ASP A 60 -26.96 7.35 7.82
C ASP A 60 -26.96 7.17 6.29
N GLU A 61 -25.78 6.88 5.70
CA GLU A 61 -25.60 6.53 4.28
C GLU A 61 -25.98 7.64 3.29
N ARG A 62 -26.04 8.88 3.77
CA ARG A 62 -26.17 10.08 2.92
C ARG A 62 -24.81 10.68 2.68
N TRP A 63 -24.68 11.36 1.55
CA TRP A 63 -23.53 12.16 1.18
C TRP A 63 -23.80 13.64 1.45
N VAL A 64 -22.77 14.36 1.86
CA VAL A 64 -22.85 15.79 2.19
C VAL A 64 -21.70 16.57 1.58
N TRP A 65 -21.97 17.84 1.23
CA TRP A 65 -20.93 18.82 0.99
C TRP A 65 -20.62 19.51 2.34
N LEU A 66 -19.51 19.12 2.98
CA LEU A 66 -19.21 19.56 4.35
C LEU A 66 -19.22 21.08 4.54
N PRO A 67 -18.64 21.89 3.63
CA PRO A 67 -18.69 23.35 3.75
C PRO A 67 -20.11 23.90 3.92
N ALA A 68 -21.08 23.44 3.11
CA ALA A 68 -22.45 23.92 3.23
C ALA A 68 -23.19 23.35 4.45
N LEU A 69 -22.84 22.13 4.89
CA LEU A 69 -23.43 21.51 6.07
C LEU A 69 -23.01 22.21 7.36
N LEU A 70 -21.73 22.60 7.43
CA LEU A 70 -21.08 23.13 8.63
C LEU A 70 -21.10 24.66 8.71
N GLU A 71 -21.31 25.37 7.60
CA GLU A 71 -21.38 26.84 7.55
C GLU A 71 -22.25 27.39 8.69
N GLY A 72 -21.69 28.29 9.51
CA GLY A 72 -22.34 28.98 10.62
C GLY A 72 -22.52 28.14 11.90
N ARG A 73 -21.94 26.94 11.99
CA ARG A 73 -21.89 26.14 13.22
C ARG A 73 -20.61 26.44 14.01
N THR A 74 -20.70 26.40 15.34
CA THR A 74 -19.62 26.68 16.28
C THR A 74 -19.34 25.44 17.13
N PHE A 75 -18.15 24.88 16.96
CA PHE A 75 -17.61 23.78 17.76
C PHE A 75 -16.85 24.36 18.95
N THR A 76 -16.99 23.76 20.13
CA THR A 76 -16.39 24.28 21.36
C THR A 76 -15.45 23.28 21.99
N HIS A 77 -14.32 23.76 22.51
CA HIS A 77 -13.30 22.94 23.14
C HIS A 77 -12.83 23.58 24.46
N ARG A 78 -12.51 22.76 25.46
CA ARG A 78 -12.00 23.23 26.76
C ARG A 78 -10.49 23.12 26.79
N LEU A 79 -9.83 24.27 26.93
CA LEU A 79 -8.38 24.37 26.83
C LEU A 79 -7.66 23.69 28.00
N SER A 80 -6.73 22.80 27.68
CA SER A 80 -5.77 22.19 28.60
C SER A 80 -4.60 23.12 28.94
N GLU A 81 -3.76 22.71 29.90
CA GLU A 81 -2.54 23.44 30.24
C GLU A 81 -1.55 23.47 29.06
N ALA A 82 -1.36 22.32 28.41
CA ALA A 82 -0.44 22.18 27.29
C ALA A 82 -0.87 23.01 26.06
N GLU A 83 -2.17 23.04 25.76
CA GLU A 83 -2.70 23.84 24.65
C GLU A 83 -2.51 25.34 24.86
N VAL A 84 -2.69 25.83 26.10
CA VAL A 84 -2.47 27.23 26.45
C VAL A 84 -0.97 27.58 26.45
N GLU A 85 -0.13 26.68 26.95
CA GLU A 85 1.33 26.87 26.96
C GLU A 85 1.89 26.94 25.54
N HIS A 86 1.38 26.10 24.65
CA HIS A 86 1.91 25.92 23.31
C HIS A 86 1.06 26.54 22.20
N ASP A 87 -0.01 27.30 22.50
CA ASP A 87 -0.96 27.84 21.52
C ASP A 87 -1.35 26.77 20.47
N LEU A 88 -1.93 25.67 20.97
CA LEU A 88 -2.43 24.53 20.20
C LEU A 88 -3.94 24.38 20.41
N LEU A 89 -4.62 23.74 19.46
CA LEU A 89 -5.99 23.24 19.63
C LEU A 89 -6.04 21.79 19.20
N ALA A 90 -6.27 20.87 20.13
CA ALA A 90 -6.43 19.46 19.81
C ALA A 90 -7.67 19.25 18.93
N THR A 91 -7.50 18.59 17.78
CA THR A 91 -8.64 18.23 16.92
C THR A 91 -9.40 17.02 17.45
N PRO A 92 -8.76 15.91 17.92
CA PRO A 92 -9.47 14.70 18.30
C PRO A 92 -10.58 14.91 19.36
N GLY A 93 -11.80 14.57 18.99
CA GLY A 93 -12.98 14.69 19.84
C GLY A 93 -13.82 15.92 19.52
N ASP A 94 -13.58 17.02 20.24
CA ASP A 94 -14.48 18.19 20.19
C ASP A 94 -14.47 18.90 18.84
N LEU A 95 -13.32 18.89 18.16
CA LEU A 95 -13.10 19.57 16.88
C LEU A 95 -12.89 18.59 15.71
N ALA A 96 -12.93 17.27 15.95
CA ALA A 96 -12.77 16.23 14.93
C ALA A 96 -13.69 16.42 13.70
N PRO A 97 -14.96 16.88 13.84
CA PRO A 97 -15.81 17.14 12.69
C PRO A 97 -15.31 18.24 11.73
N LEU A 98 -14.28 18.99 12.10
CA LEU A 98 -13.65 20.04 11.29
C LEU A 98 -12.38 19.58 10.58
N GLU A 99 -11.81 18.43 10.95
CA GLU A 99 -10.47 18.01 10.52
C GLU A 99 -10.36 17.91 9.00
N VAL A 100 -11.36 17.30 8.36
CA VAL A 100 -11.47 17.16 6.89
C VAL A 100 -11.52 18.51 6.14
N LEU A 101 -11.86 19.62 6.81
CA LEU A 101 -11.84 20.94 6.16
C LEU A 101 -10.48 21.63 6.31
N ILE A 102 -9.72 21.35 7.36
CA ILE A 102 -8.54 22.14 7.71
C ILE A 102 -7.40 21.80 6.76
N GLY A 103 -6.79 22.84 6.17
CA GLY A 103 -5.70 22.70 5.20
C GLY A 103 -6.12 23.03 3.77
N ASP A 104 -7.43 22.97 3.46
CA ASP A 104 -7.96 23.27 2.13
C ASP A 104 -8.56 24.68 2.05
N PRO A 105 -8.29 25.46 0.98
CA PRO A 105 -8.92 26.75 0.80
C PRO A 105 -10.46 26.66 0.77
N PRO A 106 -11.19 27.53 1.50
CA PRO A 106 -10.71 28.68 2.28
C PRO A 106 -10.40 28.41 3.76
N TYR A 107 -10.47 27.16 4.20
CA TYR A 107 -10.30 26.71 5.58
C TYR A 107 -8.84 26.41 5.96
N ASP A 108 -7.90 26.57 5.03
CA ASP A 108 -6.46 26.75 5.25
C ASP A 108 -6.15 28.02 6.07
N ARG A 109 -7.16 28.85 6.34
CA ARG A 109 -7.05 30.14 7.04
C ARG A 109 -8.18 30.36 8.04
N PHE A 110 -7.83 31.14 9.05
CA PHE A 110 -8.79 31.84 9.88
C PHE A 110 -9.27 33.13 9.21
N THR A 111 -10.44 33.62 9.61
CA THR A 111 -11.09 34.83 9.07
C THR A 111 -10.30 36.12 9.30
N ASP A 112 -9.33 36.12 10.22
CA ASP A 112 -8.37 37.22 10.45
C ASP A 112 -7.14 37.14 9.52
N GLY A 113 -7.05 36.11 8.69
CA GLY A 113 -5.98 35.86 7.71
C GLY A 113 -4.82 35.01 8.21
N ALA A 114 -4.82 34.59 9.49
CA ALA A 114 -3.82 33.67 10.02
C ALA A 114 -4.01 32.26 9.47
N ASP A 115 -2.92 31.51 9.33
CA ASP A 115 -2.96 30.16 8.76
C ASP A 115 -3.63 29.17 9.75
N ALA A 116 -4.33 28.19 9.19
CA ALA A 116 -4.96 27.08 9.90
C ALA A 116 -4.49 25.77 9.25
N ALA A 117 -3.59 25.07 9.94
CA ALA A 117 -3.07 23.79 9.52
C ALA A 117 -3.03 22.83 10.71
N VAL A 118 -3.39 21.57 10.47
CA VAL A 118 -3.17 20.48 11.41
C VAL A 118 -1.69 20.09 11.34
N VAL A 119 -1.08 19.90 12.50
CA VAL A 119 0.29 19.39 12.61
C VAL A 119 0.31 17.95 13.13
N TYR A 120 1.28 17.19 12.66
CA TYR A 120 1.53 15.80 12.99
C TYR A 120 2.91 15.62 13.66
N PRO A 121 3.14 14.53 14.41
CA PRO A 121 4.38 14.29 15.15
C PRO A 121 5.69 14.48 14.39
N SER A 122 5.68 14.28 13.07
CA SER A 122 6.84 14.41 12.17
C SER A 122 7.15 15.85 11.74
N ASP A 123 6.27 16.81 12.05
CA ASP A 123 6.35 18.15 11.44
C ASP A 123 7.48 19.01 12.04
N PRO A 124 8.31 19.65 11.20
CA PRO A 124 9.43 20.47 11.66
C PRO A 124 9.02 21.63 12.58
N GLU A 125 7.82 22.19 12.41
CA GLU A 125 7.32 23.30 13.21
C GLU A 125 7.19 22.95 14.71
N LEU A 126 6.94 21.68 15.04
CA LEU A 126 6.86 21.19 16.42
C LEU A 126 8.24 21.17 17.09
N LEU A 127 9.26 20.72 16.35
CA LEU A 127 10.66 20.72 16.81
C LEU A 127 11.16 22.14 17.07
N ASP A 128 10.85 23.08 16.19
CA ASP A 128 11.23 24.50 16.32
C ASP A 128 10.59 25.18 17.55
N ARG A 129 9.43 24.69 17.98
CA ARG A 129 8.74 25.16 19.19
C ARG A 129 9.05 24.32 20.44
N ALA A 130 9.84 23.25 20.31
CA ALA A 130 10.15 22.28 21.37
C ALA A 130 8.89 21.74 22.05
N ILE A 131 7.87 21.42 21.24
CA ILE A 131 6.61 20.82 21.68
C ILE A 131 6.76 19.29 21.63
N ASP A 132 6.26 18.60 22.65
CA ASP A 132 6.21 17.14 22.67
C ASP A 132 5.27 16.62 21.58
N ALA A 133 5.72 15.65 20.80
CA ALA A 133 4.97 15.11 19.67
C ALA A 133 3.68 14.39 20.12
N GLU A 134 3.68 13.78 21.31
CA GLU A 134 2.47 13.17 21.89
C GLU A 134 1.39 14.22 22.21
N VAL A 135 1.80 15.45 22.51
CA VAL A 135 0.90 16.56 22.85
C VAL A 135 0.30 17.23 21.61
N ALA A 136 0.97 17.13 20.47
CA ALA A 136 0.62 17.84 19.25
C ALA A 136 0.01 16.96 18.15
N SER A 137 -0.10 15.64 18.35
CA SER A 137 -0.68 14.73 17.36
C SER A 137 -2.14 15.09 17.05
N GLY A 138 -2.41 15.56 15.82
CA GLY A 138 -3.74 16.02 15.42
C GLY A 138 -4.14 17.32 16.12
N ALA A 139 -3.38 18.39 15.94
CA ALA A 139 -3.70 19.68 16.55
C ALA A 139 -3.53 20.84 15.56
N ILE A 140 -4.33 21.89 15.72
CA ILE A 140 -4.14 23.12 14.95
C ILE A 140 -3.05 23.97 15.62
N LEU A 141 -1.97 24.25 14.89
CA LEU A 141 -0.90 25.09 15.39
C LEU A 141 -1.26 26.57 15.24
N LEU A 142 -1.45 27.27 16.37
CA LEU A 142 -1.76 28.70 16.36
C LEU A 142 -0.50 29.56 16.47
N GLU A 143 -0.59 30.81 16.00
CA GLU A 143 0.42 31.83 16.28
C GLU A 143 0.64 32.00 17.80
N ARG A 144 1.88 32.26 18.21
CA ARG A 144 2.23 32.44 19.63
C ARG A 144 1.46 33.61 20.26
N GLY A 145 0.86 33.35 21.41
CA GLY A 145 0.06 34.29 22.20
C GLY A 145 -1.35 34.52 21.66
N ARG A 146 -1.83 33.72 20.70
CA ARG A 146 -3.15 33.88 20.11
C ARG A 146 -4.26 33.60 21.11
N LEU A 147 -4.16 32.52 21.90
CA LEU A 147 -5.15 32.19 22.93
C LEU A 147 -5.17 33.27 24.03
N ALA A 148 -3.98 33.69 24.48
CA ALA A 148 -3.85 34.78 25.46
C ALA A 148 -4.39 36.12 24.93
N GLY A 149 -4.23 36.38 23.63
CA GLY A 149 -4.76 37.56 22.94
C GLY A 149 -6.30 37.61 22.91
N LEU A 150 -6.95 36.43 22.88
CA LEU A 150 -8.39 36.27 23.05
C LEU A 150 -8.84 36.33 24.52
N GLY A 151 -7.89 36.42 25.47
CA GLY A 151 -8.18 36.43 26.90
C GLY A 151 -8.50 35.04 27.46
N LEU A 152 -8.15 33.97 26.75
CA LEU A 152 -8.39 32.59 27.14
C LEU A 152 -7.21 32.02 27.94
N GLY A 153 -7.53 31.26 28.98
CA GLY A 153 -6.57 30.50 29.78
C GLY A 153 -7.03 29.07 30.03
N VAL A 154 -6.30 28.38 30.91
CA VAL A 154 -6.54 26.95 31.21
C VAL A 154 -7.94 26.76 31.78
N GLY A 155 -8.70 25.87 31.15
CA GLY A 155 -10.09 25.55 31.51
C GLY A 155 -11.15 26.47 30.89
N ASP A 156 -10.76 27.54 30.20
CA ASP A 156 -11.70 28.36 29.42
C ASP A 156 -12.14 27.63 28.15
N ILE A 157 -13.24 28.08 27.55
CA ILE A 157 -13.83 27.47 26.35
C ILE A 157 -13.51 28.34 25.14
N VAL A 158 -12.86 27.72 24.16
CA VAL A 158 -12.66 28.29 22.83
C VAL A 158 -13.72 27.75 21.88
N GLY A 159 -14.18 28.59 20.95
CA GLY A 159 -15.08 28.23 19.88
C GLY A 159 -14.41 28.36 18.52
N VAL A 160 -14.59 27.36 17.65
CA VAL A 160 -14.21 27.39 16.24
C VAL A 160 -15.49 27.41 15.43
N ARG A 161 -15.75 28.52 14.72
CA ARG A 161 -16.92 28.67 13.84
C ARG A 161 -16.51 28.54 12.39
N VAL A 162 -17.28 27.77 11.63
CA VAL A 162 -17.10 27.62 10.19
C VAL A 162 -17.81 28.79 9.49
N GLU A 163 -17.08 29.58 8.72
CA GLU A 163 -17.59 30.70 7.92
C GLU A 163 -17.33 30.44 6.43
N GLN A 164 -18.00 31.18 5.53
CA GLN A 164 -17.82 31.00 4.09
C GLN A 164 -16.38 31.23 3.61
N ASP A 165 -15.63 32.08 4.31
CA ASP A 165 -14.29 32.54 3.92
C ASP A 165 -13.20 32.03 4.90
N GLY A 166 -13.47 30.97 5.68
CA GLY A 166 -12.50 30.33 6.57
C GLY A 166 -13.03 30.06 7.98
N LEU A 167 -12.13 29.89 8.95
CA LEU A 167 -12.47 29.56 10.34
C LEU A 167 -12.44 30.80 11.26
N GLU A 168 -13.42 30.98 12.14
CA GLU A 168 -13.42 32.04 13.15
C GLU A 168 -13.11 31.46 14.54
N LEU A 169 -12.08 31.99 15.19
CA LEU A 169 -11.70 31.61 16.56
C LEU A 169 -12.28 32.58 17.58
N LEU A 170 -12.98 32.08 18.59
CA LEU A 170 -13.79 32.86 19.52
C LEU A 170 -13.58 32.45 20.97
N ALA A 171 -13.64 33.41 21.89
CA ALA A 171 -13.81 33.13 23.32
C ALA A 171 -15.29 32.90 23.65
N VAL A 172 -15.61 31.82 24.36
CA VAL A 172 -17.00 31.45 24.70
C VAL A 172 -17.22 31.56 26.20
N GLU A 173 -18.02 32.56 26.63
CA GLU A 173 -18.30 32.81 28.05
C GLU A 173 -19.37 31.87 28.64
N GLU A 174 -20.37 31.48 27.85
CA GLU A 174 -21.48 30.61 28.27
C GLU A 174 -21.73 29.50 27.25
N ALA A 175 -21.49 28.25 27.68
CA ALA A 175 -21.74 27.04 26.92
C ALA A 175 -22.50 26.05 27.82
N SER A 176 -23.81 25.89 27.59
CA SER A 176 -24.66 25.04 28.45
C SER A 176 -25.58 24.08 27.71
N GLY A 177 -25.64 24.16 26.38
CA GLY A 177 -26.41 23.24 25.55
C GLY A 177 -25.84 21.82 25.58
N THR A 178 -26.73 20.84 25.43
CA THR A 178 -26.41 19.42 25.26
C THR A 178 -27.25 18.81 24.13
N SER A 179 -27.79 19.63 23.23
CA SER A 179 -28.72 19.19 22.19
C SER A 179 -28.03 18.27 21.20
N THR A 180 -26.77 18.56 20.86
CA THR A 180 -25.98 17.70 19.99
C THR A 180 -25.69 16.35 20.66
N GLY A 181 -25.28 16.33 21.94
CA GLY A 181 -25.09 15.09 22.69
C GLY A 181 -26.36 14.24 22.81
N GLN A 182 -27.53 14.89 22.96
CA GLN A 182 -28.82 14.19 22.97
C GLN A 182 -29.15 13.57 21.61
N ALA A 183 -28.86 14.26 20.52
CA ALA A 183 -29.05 13.74 19.16
C ALA A 183 -28.09 12.58 18.88
N LEU A 184 -26.83 12.70 19.28
CA LEU A 184 -25.83 11.62 19.15
C LEU A 184 -26.20 10.39 19.99
N ALA A 185 -26.70 10.59 21.21
CA ALA A 185 -27.19 9.48 22.05
C ALA A 185 -28.39 8.76 21.41
N ALA A 186 -29.27 9.50 20.73
CA ALA A 186 -30.37 8.90 19.98
C ALA A 186 -29.85 8.08 18.78
N LEU A 187 -28.95 8.65 17.97
CA LEU A 187 -28.35 8.01 16.80
C LEU A 187 -27.64 6.70 17.19
N VAL A 188 -26.74 6.77 18.17
CA VAL A 188 -25.99 5.60 18.63
C VAL A 188 -26.92 4.56 19.27
N GLY A 189 -28.01 5.00 19.91
CA GLY A 189 -29.04 4.10 20.45
C GLY A 189 -29.85 3.34 19.39
N GLU A 190 -29.82 3.74 18.12
CA GLU A 190 -30.44 2.98 17.02
C GLU A 190 -29.62 1.74 16.63
N SER A 191 -28.32 1.72 16.95
CA SER A 191 -27.41 0.62 16.65
C SER A 191 -26.47 0.34 17.84
N PRO A 192 -27.01 -0.14 18.99
CA PRO A 192 -26.24 -0.25 20.24
C PRO A 192 -25.07 -1.23 20.18
N ASP A 193 -25.07 -2.14 19.21
CA ASP A 193 -24.09 -3.21 19.07
C ASP A 193 -22.89 -2.83 18.17
N ARG A 194 -22.78 -1.57 17.70
CA ARG A 194 -21.64 -1.10 16.91
C ARG A 194 -21.14 0.29 17.35
N PRO A 195 -19.86 0.60 17.17
CA PRO A 195 -19.34 1.94 17.38
C PRO A 195 -19.58 2.80 16.13
N HIS A 196 -19.49 4.11 16.29
CA HIS A 196 -19.61 5.08 15.20
C HIS A 196 -18.49 6.11 15.30
N LEU A 197 -17.95 6.57 14.17
CA LEU A 197 -17.04 7.72 14.15
C LEU A 197 -17.79 8.99 14.57
N ILE A 198 -17.18 9.78 15.46
CA ILE A 198 -17.79 10.97 16.06
C ILE A 198 -18.06 12.03 15.00
N GLU A 199 -17.14 12.26 14.06
CA GLU A 199 -17.27 13.19 12.95
C GLU A 199 -18.45 12.84 12.03
N ASN A 200 -18.51 11.59 11.55
CA ASN A 200 -19.61 11.10 10.70
C ASN A 200 -20.97 11.19 11.41
N SER A 201 -20.98 10.92 12.72
CA SER A 201 -22.19 10.99 13.54
C SER A 201 -22.64 12.44 13.77
N VAL A 202 -21.71 13.35 14.00
CA VAL A 202 -21.99 14.79 14.13
C VAL A 202 -22.55 15.35 12.83
N TRP A 203 -21.96 14.99 11.69
CA TRP A 203 -22.47 15.39 10.38
C TRP A 203 -23.88 14.85 10.14
N ALA A 204 -24.14 13.58 10.48
CA ALA A 204 -25.48 12.99 10.36
C ALA A 204 -26.54 13.72 11.20
N VAL A 205 -26.26 14.03 12.47
CA VAL A 205 -27.23 14.77 13.32
C VAL A 205 -27.38 16.22 12.86
N CYS A 206 -26.32 16.85 12.33
CA CYS A 206 -26.40 18.19 11.72
C CYS A 206 -27.23 18.20 10.44
N ALA A 207 -27.14 17.13 9.64
CA ALA A 207 -27.95 16.93 8.43
C ALA A 207 -29.42 16.70 8.77
N ALA A 208 -29.72 16.09 9.91
CA ALA A 208 -31.09 15.89 10.41
C ALA A 208 -31.67 17.15 11.09
N ASP A 209 -30.84 17.93 11.79
CA ASP A 209 -31.24 19.15 12.50
C ASP A 209 -30.28 20.32 12.24
N ASN A 210 -30.80 21.30 11.48
CA ASN A 210 -30.05 22.48 11.07
C ASN A 210 -29.78 23.48 12.21
N ASP A 211 -30.47 23.35 13.35
CA ASP A 211 -30.31 24.27 14.49
C ASP A 211 -29.16 23.86 15.43
N LEU A 212 -28.71 22.60 15.37
CA LEU A 212 -27.61 22.11 16.24
C LEU A 212 -26.32 22.90 16.03
N LEU A 213 -25.55 23.17 17.09
CA LEU A 213 -24.26 23.87 17.02
C LEU A 213 -24.29 25.28 16.37
N ARG A 214 -25.45 25.81 15.96
CA ARG A 214 -25.58 27.20 15.47
C ARG A 214 -25.30 28.23 16.56
N ARG A 215 -25.30 27.79 17.81
CA ARG A 215 -24.85 28.52 18.98
C ARG A 215 -23.84 27.66 19.73
N PRO A 216 -22.86 28.28 20.43
CA PRO A 216 -21.92 27.53 21.25
C PRO A 216 -22.67 26.68 22.29
N GLU A 217 -22.48 25.37 22.22
CA GLU A 217 -22.91 24.41 23.23
C GLU A 217 -21.71 23.99 24.08
N ARG A 218 -21.90 23.11 25.08
CA ARG A 218 -20.76 22.54 25.80
C ARG A 218 -19.83 21.78 24.83
N PRO A 219 -18.54 21.64 25.13
CA PRO A 219 -17.67 20.76 24.36
C PRO A 219 -18.30 19.38 24.17
N LEU A 220 -18.15 18.79 22.98
CA LEU A 220 -18.82 17.54 22.61
C LEU A 220 -18.51 16.42 23.60
N GLY A 221 -17.27 16.28 24.05
CA GLY A 221 -16.87 15.30 25.07
C GLY A 221 -17.70 15.41 26.35
N GLU A 222 -17.95 16.64 26.83
CA GLU A 222 -18.79 16.88 28.02
C GLU A 222 -20.26 16.57 27.76
N GLN A 223 -20.74 16.85 26.54
CA GLN A 223 -22.12 16.51 26.16
C GLN A 223 -22.32 14.99 26.13
N LEU A 224 -21.41 14.26 25.47
CA LEU A 224 -21.43 12.79 25.36
C LEU A 224 -21.44 12.13 26.73
N GLU A 225 -20.55 12.54 27.63
CA GLU A 225 -20.51 12.05 29.01
C GLU A 225 -21.84 12.30 29.74
N SER A 226 -22.40 13.51 29.61
CA SER A 226 -23.67 13.87 30.26
C SER A 226 -24.90 13.16 29.67
N CYS A 227 -24.79 12.66 28.43
CA CYS A 227 -25.86 11.99 27.71
C CYS A 227 -25.74 10.45 27.73
N GLY A 228 -24.73 9.90 28.41
CA GLY A 228 -24.53 8.44 28.48
C GLY A 228 -24.04 7.83 27.16
N VAL A 229 -23.17 8.55 26.45
CA VAL A 229 -22.48 8.03 25.26
C VAL A 229 -21.04 7.74 25.64
N ALA A 230 -20.62 6.48 25.47
CA ALA A 230 -19.25 6.06 25.69
C ALA A 230 -18.37 6.51 24.50
N ARG A 231 -17.09 6.77 24.76
CA ARG A 231 -16.13 7.23 23.75
C ARG A 231 -14.77 6.55 23.93
N ARG A 232 -14.14 6.14 22.83
CA ARG A 232 -12.73 5.70 22.74
C ARG A 232 -12.10 6.30 21.48
N GLY A 233 -11.16 7.23 21.62
CA GLY A 233 -10.60 7.96 20.48
C GLY A 233 -11.67 8.76 19.71
N SER A 234 -11.80 8.51 18.41
CA SER A 234 -12.85 9.03 17.52
C SER A 234 -14.14 8.20 17.55
N LEU A 235 -14.16 7.03 18.19
CA LEU A 235 -15.33 6.17 18.25
C LEU A 235 -16.26 6.56 19.40
N ILE A 236 -17.57 6.57 19.13
CA ILE A 236 -18.65 6.71 20.10
C ILE A 236 -19.60 5.51 20.05
N ALA A 237 -20.11 5.09 21.20
CA ALA A 237 -21.02 3.95 21.31
C ALA A 237 -21.96 4.11 22.53
N THR A 238 -22.97 3.24 22.66
CA THR A 238 -23.86 3.29 23.83
C THR A 238 -23.08 3.03 25.12
N GLU A 239 -23.52 3.60 26.25
CA GLU A 239 -22.92 3.33 27.55
C GLU A 239 -22.85 1.81 27.82
N GLY A 240 -21.65 1.32 28.15
CA GLY A 240 -21.38 -0.10 28.38
C GLY A 240 -21.02 -0.92 27.15
N TYR A 241 -20.90 -0.30 25.98
CA TYR A 241 -20.31 -0.94 24.80
C TYR A 241 -18.86 -1.38 25.07
N ASP A 242 -18.53 -2.58 24.64
CA ASP A 242 -17.20 -3.16 24.76
C ASP A 242 -16.43 -2.87 23.47
N PHE A 243 -15.68 -1.77 23.46
CA PHE A 243 -14.94 -1.35 22.28
C PHE A 243 -13.84 -2.34 21.89
N ASP A 244 -13.24 -3.01 22.87
CA ASP A 244 -12.22 -4.00 22.60
C ASP A 244 -12.86 -5.19 21.86
N ALA A 245 -14.00 -5.71 22.35
CA ALA A 245 -14.74 -6.78 21.68
C ALA A 245 -15.19 -6.39 20.25
N GLY A 246 -15.64 -5.15 20.05
CA GLY A 246 -16.06 -4.64 18.73
C GLY A 246 -14.94 -4.60 17.71
N GLU A 247 -13.77 -4.07 18.10
CA GLU A 247 -12.57 -4.05 17.25
C GLU A 247 -12.11 -5.46 16.88
N ALA A 248 -12.19 -6.38 17.82
CA ALA A 248 -11.89 -7.79 17.57
C ALA A 248 -12.87 -8.43 16.56
N GLU A 249 -14.17 -8.11 16.63
CA GLU A 249 -15.17 -8.60 15.66
C GLU A 249 -14.90 -8.04 14.24
N GLU A 250 -14.49 -6.78 14.14
CA GLU A 250 -14.14 -6.16 12.87
C GLU A 250 -12.89 -6.78 12.24
N ILE A 251 -11.84 -7.00 13.02
CA ILE A 251 -10.62 -7.71 12.57
C ILE A 251 -10.98 -9.12 12.10
N LEU A 252 -11.81 -9.84 12.85
CA LEU A 252 -12.24 -11.19 12.48
C LEU A 252 -12.98 -11.17 11.14
N ARG A 253 -13.95 -10.28 10.99
CA ARG A 253 -14.74 -10.13 9.76
C ARG A 253 -13.86 -9.81 8.57
N ARG A 254 -12.91 -8.88 8.70
CA ARG A 254 -11.95 -8.56 7.63
C ARG A 254 -11.16 -9.80 7.23
N ILE A 255 -10.58 -10.52 8.19
CA ILE A 255 -9.79 -11.73 7.91
C ILE A 255 -10.65 -12.80 7.21
N GLN A 256 -11.92 -12.96 7.60
CA GLN A 256 -12.83 -13.89 6.94
C GLN A 256 -13.14 -13.48 5.49
N GLU A 257 -13.43 -12.21 5.26
CA GLU A 257 -13.77 -11.66 3.94
C GLU A 257 -12.57 -11.69 2.99
N GLU A 258 -11.40 -11.25 3.46
CA GLU A 258 -10.17 -11.14 2.67
C GLU A 258 -9.57 -12.50 2.29
N HIS A 259 -9.62 -13.47 3.21
CA HIS A 259 -8.98 -14.78 3.03
C HIS A 259 -9.96 -15.93 2.75
N ASP A 260 -11.26 -15.64 2.60
CA ASP A 260 -12.35 -16.63 2.41
C ASP A 260 -12.34 -17.74 3.49
N LEU A 261 -12.18 -17.34 4.75
CA LEU A 261 -12.07 -18.26 5.90
C LEU A 261 -13.39 -18.40 6.66
N ASP A 262 -13.63 -19.60 7.20
CA ASP A 262 -14.71 -19.78 8.17
C ASP A 262 -14.37 -19.12 9.52
N GLU A 263 -15.38 -18.92 10.36
CA GLU A 263 -15.23 -18.26 11.66
C GLU A 263 -14.18 -18.95 12.54
N SER A 264 -14.12 -20.29 12.54
CA SER A 264 -13.16 -21.04 13.35
C SER A 264 -11.72 -20.92 12.85
N GLU A 265 -11.56 -20.82 11.53
CA GLU A 265 -10.29 -20.60 10.85
C GLU A 265 -9.75 -19.18 11.09
N ALA A 266 -10.59 -18.16 10.94
CA ALA A 266 -10.22 -16.77 11.24
C ALA A 266 -9.89 -16.56 12.73
N VAL A 267 -10.65 -17.18 13.63
CA VAL A 267 -10.34 -17.18 15.07
C VAL A 267 -8.96 -17.78 15.34
N ALA A 268 -8.59 -18.85 14.63
CA ALA A 268 -7.27 -19.47 14.80
C ALA A 268 -6.15 -18.55 14.30
N VAL A 269 -6.34 -17.87 13.17
CA VAL A 269 -5.38 -16.86 12.66
C VAL A 269 -5.15 -15.79 13.70
N VAL A 270 -6.21 -15.17 14.21
CA VAL A 270 -6.13 -14.13 15.24
C VAL A 270 -5.41 -14.61 16.50
N GLN A 271 -5.73 -15.81 17.00
CA GLN A 271 -5.07 -16.36 18.19
C GLN A 271 -3.56 -16.49 18.03
N LEU A 272 -3.10 -16.82 16.82
CA LEU A 272 -1.68 -16.88 16.50
C LEU A 272 -1.09 -15.47 16.34
N LEU A 273 -1.81 -14.52 15.75
CA LEU A 273 -1.39 -13.13 15.62
C LEU A 273 -1.20 -12.44 16.97
N GLN A 274 -2.05 -12.73 17.95
CA GLN A 274 -1.87 -12.25 19.33
C GLN A 274 -0.50 -12.61 19.91
N ILE A 275 0.01 -13.81 19.58
CA ILE A 275 1.32 -14.27 20.04
C ILE A 275 2.44 -13.52 19.30
N VAL A 276 2.27 -13.28 17.99
CA VAL A 276 3.21 -12.48 17.20
C VAL A 276 3.30 -11.06 17.74
N VAL A 277 2.17 -10.36 17.87
CA VAL A 277 2.09 -8.97 18.37
C VAL A 277 2.68 -8.86 19.78
N GLY A 278 2.33 -9.78 20.68
CA GLY A 278 2.87 -9.79 22.04
C GLY A 278 4.39 -10.00 22.08
N MET A 279 4.92 -10.90 21.24
CA MET A 279 6.35 -11.17 21.15
C MET A 279 7.13 -10.02 20.50
N THR A 280 6.58 -9.38 19.46
CA THR A 280 7.15 -8.19 18.83
C THR A 280 7.25 -7.05 19.85
N HIS A 281 6.16 -6.75 20.56
CA HIS A 281 6.16 -5.70 21.58
C HIS A 281 7.20 -5.94 22.69
N ASP A 282 7.33 -7.19 23.17
CA ASP A 282 8.33 -7.56 24.17
C ASP A 282 9.77 -7.41 23.63
N LEU A 283 9.98 -7.68 22.34
CA LEU A 283 11.26 -7.55 21.68
C LEU A 283 11.64 -6.08 21.48
N ASP A 284 10.70 -5.24 21.03
CA ASP A 284 10.89 -3.78 20.90
C ASP A 284 11.24 -3.15 22.23
N SER A 285 10.45 -3.46 23.27
CA SER A 285 10.72 -3.03 24.64
C SER A 285 12.11 -3.45 25.12
N ALA A 286 12.56 -4.66 24.74
CA ALA A 286 13.91 -5.12 25.06
C ALA A 286 14.98 -4.37 24.27
N MET A 287 14.72 -4.00 23.01
CA MET A 287 15.65 -3.23 22.18
C MET A 287 15.86 -1.80 22.68
N GLU A 288 14.86 -1.20 23.30
CA GLU A 288 14.95 0.13 23.93
C GLU A 288 15.81 0.15 25.21
N THR A 289 16.10 -1.00 25.80
CA THR A 289 16.95 -1.07 26.99
C THR A 289 18.39 -0.62 26.74
N GLU A 290 19.06 -0.18 27.80
CA GLU A 290 20.46 0.26 27.76
C GLU A 290 21.37 -0.80 27.13
N GLU A 291 22.36 -0.38 26.34
CA GLU A 291 23.22 -1.26 25.53
C GLU A 291 23.87 -2.40 26.34
N GLU A 292 24.25 -2.15 27.60
CA GLU A 292 24.85 -3.14 28.50
C GLU A 292 23.87 -4.26 28.94
N ALA A 293 22.56 -3.97 28.94
CA ALA A 293 21.50 -4.89 29.36
C ALA A 293 20.72 -5.50 28.19
N ARG A 294 20.78 -4.89 27.00
CA ARG A 294 19.99 -5.24 25.81
C ARG A 294 20.08 -6.71 25.40
N GLU A 295 21.30 -7.26 25.34
CA GLU A 295 21.48 -8.66 24.95
C GLU A 295 20.76 -9.62 25.92
N THR A 296 20.76 -9.30 27.21
CA THR A 296 20.06 -10.08 28.23
C THR A 296 18.55 -9.90 28.12
N ALA A 297 18.08 -8.66 27.97
CA ALA A 297 16.66 -8.33 27.82
C ALA A 297 16.04 -9.04 26.59
N VAL A 298 16.72 -8.98 25.44
CA VAL A 298 16.29 -9.68 24.22
C VAL A 298 16.24 -11.19 24.45
N SER A 299 17.26 -11.78 25.09
CA SER A 299 17.25 -13.20 25.40
C SER A 299 16.11 -13.61 26.34
N GLU A 300 15.76 -12.75 27.31
CA GLU A 300 14.65 -13.00 28.24
C GLU A 300 13.29 -12.87 27.56
N ALA A 301 13.11 -11.87 26.69
CA ALA A 301 11.92 -11.69 25.87
C ALA A 301 11.68 -12.93 24.98
N LEU A 302 12.68 -13.36 24.23
CA LEU A 302 12.59 -14.57 23.39
C LEU A 302 12.28 -15.82 24.22
N ALA A 303 12.89 -15.98 25.40
CA ALA A 303 12.69 -17.14 26.25
C ALA A 303 11.27 -17.23 26.85
N ARG A 304 10.57 -16.09 26.99
CA ARG A 304 9.18 -16.04 27.47
C ARG A 304 8.21 -16.72 26.49
N TRP A 305 8.45 -16.55 25.20
CA TRP A 305 7.57 -17.05 24.13
C TRP A 305 8.00 -18.40 23.56
N VAL A 306 9.31 -18.68 23.55
CA VAL A 306 9.90 -19.92 22.98
C VAL A 306 10.16 -21.00 24.06
N GLY A 307 9.97 -20.66 25.34
CA GLY A 307 10.17 -21.54 26.49
C GLY A 307 9.06 -22.61 26.68
N PRO A 308 9.23 -23.55 27.63
CA PRO A 308 8.18 -24.52 27.96
C PRO A 308 6.91 -23.79 28.44
N ALA A 309 5.75 -24.24 27.96
CA ALA A 309 4.42 -23.61 28.05
C ALA A 309 3.90 -23.20 29.46
N GLU A 310 4.66 -23.40 30.53
CA GLU A 310 4.36 -22.84 31.86
C GLU A 310 4.79 -21.37 31.92
N GLY A 311 4.01 -20.48 31.30
CA GLY A 311 4.18 -19.03 31.40
C GLY A 311 4.06 -18.23 30.09
N ALA A 312 3.87 -18.90 28.94
CA ALA A 312 3.54 -18.21 27.69
C ALA A 312 2.08 -17.74 27.76
N GLY A 313 1.84 -16.44 27.88
CA GLY A 313 0.48 -15.88 27.77
C GLY A 313 0.11 -14.76 28.74
N GLU A 314 0.97 -14.32 29.66
CA GLU A 314 0.71 -13.12 30.46
C GLU A 314 1.71 -12.02 30.07
N SER A 315 1.45 -11.32 28.96
CA SER A 315 2.10 -10.04 28.67
C SER A 315 1.11 -8.90 28.89
N GLU A 316 1.49 -7.90 29.71
CA GLU A 316 0.77 -6.62 29.85
C GLU A 316 1.07 -5.66 28.66
N GLY A 317 1.29 -6.19 27.46
CA GLY A 317 1.50 -5.40 26.24
C GLY A 317 0.19 -4.93 25.60
N PRO A 318 0.21 -4.13 24.52
CA PRO A 318 -0.95 -3.79 23.72
C PRO A 318 -1.43 -5.06 23.00
N GLY A 319 -2.10 -5.94 23.74
CA GLY A 319 -2.70 -7.13 23.18
C GLY A 319 -3.86 -6.70 22.27
N LEU A 320 -4.15 -7.52 21.27
CA LEU A 320 -5.50 -7.58 20.69
C LEU A 320 -6.48 -8.08 21.78
N GLY A 321 -6.67 -7.29 22.85
CA GLY A 321 -7.34 -7.69 24.09
C GLY A 321 -8.84 -7.93 23.92
N GLY A 322 -9.41 -7.40 22.84
CA GLY A 322 -10.80 -7.59 22.46
C GLY A 322 -11.24 -9.03 22.25
N PHE A 323 -10.33 -9.91 21.87
CA PHE A 323 -10.68 -11.31 21.61
C PHE A 323 -10.94 -12.11 22.90
N GLU A 324 -10.36 -11.71 24.05
CA GLU A 324 -10.75 -12.27 25.35
C GLU A 324 -12.19 -11.86 25.71
N ALA A 325 -12.56 -10.62 25.37
CA ALA A 325 -13.89 -10.05 25.60
C ALA A 325 -14.98 -10.68 24.72
N LEU A 326 -14.65 -11.14 23.51
CA LEU A 326 -15.55 -11.92 22.65
C LEU A 326 -15.94 -13.29 23.23
N GLY A 327 -15.37 -13.71 24.36
CA GLY A 327 -15.70 -15.00 24.98
C GLY A 327 -15.33 -16.20 24.11
N ILE A 328 -14.53 -15.97 23.06
CA ILE A 328 -13.84 -16.99 22.29
C ILE A 328 -12.81 -17.56 23.26
N ALA A 329 -13.22 -18.58 24.02
CA ALA A 329 -12.29 -19.35 24.82
C ALA A 329 -11.29 -19.95 23.83
N GLY A 330 -10.06 -19.42 23.83
CA GLY A 330 -9.03 -19.91 22.93
C GLY A 330 -9.01 -21.43 22.97
N GLU A 331 -9.09 -22.08 21.81
CA GLU A 331 -8.97 -23.54 21.77
C GLU A 331 -7.56 -24.01 22.22
N GLY A 332 -6.68 -23.03 22.50
CA GLY A 332 -5.30 -23.16 22.89
C GLY A 332 -4.42 -23.04 21.66
N VAL A 333 -3.19 -22.56 21.84
CA VAL A 333 -2.19 -22.44 20.76
C VAL A 333 -2.05 -23.75 19.99
N GLU A 334 -2.16 -24.90 20.65
CA GLU A 334 -2.10 -26.22 20.01
C GLU A 334 -3.23 -26.45 18.99
N ALA A 335 -4.45 -26.02 19.29
CA ALA A 335 -5.60 -26.17 18.39
C ALA A 335 -5.51 -25.19 17.21
N ALA A 336 -5.14 -23.93 17.46
CA ALA A 336 -4.90 -22.95 16.40
C ALA A 336 -3.77 -23.42 15.46
N VAL A 337 -2.65 -23.89 16.01
CA VAL A 337 -1.54 -24.48 15.23
C VAL A 337 -2.00 -25.71 14.43
N SER A 338 -2.96 -26.49 14.94
CA SER A 338 -3.52 -27.62 14.18
C SER A 338 -4.27 -27.19 12.92
N LEU A 339 -4.87 -26.00 12.90
CA LEU A 339 -5.62 -25.47 11.75
C LEU A 339 -4.70 -24.96 10.64
N LEU A 340 -3.43 -24.63 10.93
CA LEU A 340 -2.40 -24.35 9.92
C LEU A 340 -2.14 -25.52 8.95
N ARG A 341 -2.72 -26.70 9.19
CA ARG A 341 -2.74 -27.79 8.19
C ARG A 341 -3.60 -27.45 6.97
N ASP A 342 -4.40 -26.39 7.00
CA ASP A 342 -5.10 -25.85 5.84
C ASP A 342 -4.24 -24.75 5.19
N PRO A 343 -3.96 -24.82 3.86
CA PRO A 343 -3.17 -23.80 3.19
C PRO A 343 -3.74 -22.39 3.33
N ALA A 344 -5.07 -22.22 3.32
CA ALA A 344 -5.69 -20.91 3.39
C ALA A 344 -5.40 -20.24 4.74
N VAL A 345 -5.57 -20.99 5.84
CA VAL A 345 -5.26 -20.53 7.21
C VAL A 345 -3.78 -20.18 7.37
N ALA A 346 -2.88 -20.97 6.78
CA ALA A 346 -1.45 -20.72 6.85
C ALA A 346 -1.02 -19.48 6.06
N VAL A 347 -1.61 -19.25 4.89
CA VAL A 347 -1.39 -18.05 4.07
C VAL A 347 -1.93 -16.82 4.80
N ALA A 348 -3.19 -16.86 5.23
CA ALA A 348 -3.81 -15.77 5.98
C ALA A 348 -3.00 -15.37 7.20
N PHE A 349 -2.59 -16.31 8.04
CA PHE A 349 -1.74 -15.98 9.20
C PHE A 349 -0.43 -15.30 8.81
N LEU A 350 0.22 -15.72 7.72
CA LEU A 350 1.49 -15.15 7.31
C LEU A 350 1.33 -13.75 6.70
N ASP A 351 0.33 -13.56 5.85
CA ASP A 351 0.01 -12.28 5.21
C ASP A 351 -0.38 -11.24 6.26
N GLU A 352 -1.21 -11.62 7.23
CA GLU A 352 -1.55 -10.78 8.37
C GLU A 352 -0.34 -10.46 9.25
N ALA A 353 0.45 -11.48 9.59
CA ALA A 353 1.57 -11.33 10.51
C ALA A 353 2.68 -10.43 9.97
N LEU A 354 3.01 -10.53 8.67
CA LEU A 354 4.10 -9.78 8.05
C LEU A 354 3.61 -8.51 7.31
N GLY A 355 2.34 -8.43 6.95
CA GLY A 355 1.75 -7.30 6.24
C GLY A 355 1.02 -6.35 7.18
N VAL A 356 -0.20 -6.71 7.58
CA VAL A 356 -1.11 -5.81 8.31
C VAL A 356 -0.61 -5.46 9.72
N PHE A 357 -0.05 -6.44 10.43
CA PHE A 357 0.44 -6.24 11.79
C PHE A 357 1.93 -5.91 11.87
N ASP A 358 2.60 -5.75 10.73
CA ASP A 358 4.03 -5.39 10.59
C ASP A 358 4.95 -6.19 11.56
N GLY A 359 4.66 -7.48 11.72
CA GLY A 359 5.39 -8.34 12.62
C GLY A 359 6.78 -8.65 12.08
N GLU A 360 7.80 -8.61 12.94
CA GLU A 360 9.16 -8.86 12.49
C GLU A 360 9.32 -10.31 11.98
N PRO A 361 9.96 -10.53 10.80
CA PRO A 361 10.22 -11.88 10.28
C PRO A 361 10.95 -12.80 11.27
N VAL A 362 11.83 -12.25 12.12
CA VAL A 362 12.54 -13.03 13.14
C VAL A 362 11.59 -13.63 14.19
N VAL A 363 10.51 -12.92 14.53
CA VAL A 363 9.47 -13.37 15.47
C VAL A 363 8.70 -14.54 14.86
N VAL A 364 8.23 -14.42 13.62
CA VAL A 364 7.55 -15.51 12.89
C VAL A 364 8.45 -16.74 12.78
N ALA A 365 9.73 -16.57 12.44
CA ALA A 365 10.69 -17.67 12.35
C ALA A 365 10.91 -18.39 13.70
N ALA A 366 11.00 -17.62 14.79
CA ALA A 366 11.18 -18.15 16.14
C ALA A 366 9.94 -18.92 16.62
N LEU A 367 8.74 -18.34 16.48
CA LEU A 367 7.48 -18.95 16.90
C LEU A 367 7.16 -20.21 16.12
N THR A 368 7.28 -20.18 14.79
CA THR A 368 7.08 -21.39 13.97
C THR A 368 8.08 -22.49 14.33
N SER A 369 9.29 -22.14 14.78
CA SER A 369 10.28 -23.09 15.35
C SER A 369 9.88 -23.63 16.71
N ALA A 370 9.31 -22.79 17.57
CA ALA A 370 8.84 -23.17 18.89
C ALA A 370 7.63 -24.12 18.82
N TRP A 371 6.71 -23.90 17.88
CA TRP A 371 5.47 -24.68 17.76
C TRP A 371 5.67 -26.06 17.10
N GLU A 372 6.66 -26.22 16.21
CA GLU A 372 6.82 -27.45 15.40
C GLU A 372 6.98 -28.77 16.19
N PRO A 373 7.72 -28.84 17.33
CA PRO A 373 7.89 -30.07 18.09
C PRO A 373 6.57 -30.69 18.56
N ASP A 374 5.66 -29.85 19.04
CA ASP A 374 4.37 -30.24 19.62
C ASP A 374 3.23 -30.21 18.59
N ALA A 375 3.42 -29.53 17.46
CA ALA A 375 2.44 -29.47 16.38
C ALA A 375 2.08 -30.86 15.80
N PRO A 376 0.80 -31.08 15.44
CA PRO A 376 0.38 -32.29 14.77
C PRO A 376 1.07 -32.42 13.42
N ARG A 377 1.38 -33.65 13.02
CA ARG A 377 2.18 -33.92 11.81
C ARG A 377 1.68 -33.19 10.53
N PRO A 378 0.36 -33.09 10.26
CA PRO A 378 -0.14 -32.35 9.10
C PRO A 378 0.17 -30.84 9.12
N ALA A 379 0.23 -30.20 10.29
CA ALA A 379 0.49 -28.76 10.39
C ALA A 379 1.98 -28.39 10.25
N ARG A 380 2.89 -29.37 10.41
CA ARG A 380 4.34 -29.12 10.33
C ARG A 380 4.80 -28.64 8.95
N VAL A 381 4.07 -28.97 7.89
CA VAL A 381 4.39 -28.47 6.54
C VAL A 381 4.24 -26.95 6.48
N ALA A 382 3.16 -26.40 7.02
CA ALA A 382 2.92 -24.97 7.08
C ALA A 382 3.96 -24.26 7.95
N LEU A 383 4.26 -24.79 9.15
CA LEU A 383 5.28 -24.20 10.03
C LEU A 383 6.66 -24.11 9.37
N ARG A 384 7.05 -25.10 8.57
CA ARG A 384 8.31 -25.06 7.82
C ARG A 384 8.28 -24.09 6.65
N TRP A 385 7.15 -24.04 5.94
CA TRP A 385 6.97 -23.10 4.84
C TRP A 385 7.01 -21.65 5.36
N MET A 386 6.23 -21.30 6.38
CA MET A 386 6.21 -19.96 6.99
C MET A 386 7.57 -19.56 7.56
N ARG A 387 8.29 -20.49 8.22
CA ARG A 387 9.68 -20.24 8.64
C ARG A 387 10.58 -19.97 7.44
N GLY A 388 10.36 -20.66 6.32
CA GLY A 388 11.07 -20.42 5.07
C GLY A 388 10.85 -19.00 4.56
N VAL A 389 9.60 -18.53 4.52
CA VAL A 389 9.25 -17.16 4.10
C VAL A 389 9.89 -16.13 5.03
N ALA A 390 9.77 -16.32 6.34
CA ALA A 390 10.43 -15.43 7.30
C ALA A 390 11.96 -15.37 7.13
N VAL A 391 12.60 -16.51 6.86
CA VAL A 391 14.06 -16.59 6.60
C VAL A 391 14.45 -15.92 5.27
N GLU A 392 13.57 -15.98 4.29
CA GLU A 392 13.70 -15.26 3.02
C GLU A 392 13.61 -13.74 3.21
N GLU A 393 12.63 -13.28 3.99
CA GLU A 393 12.47 -11.86 4.36
C GLU A 393 13.64 -11.32 5.19
N MET A 394 14.41 -12.19 5.86
CA MET A 394 15.69 -11.83 6.49
C MET A 394 16.89 -11.84 5.52
N GLY A 395 16.66 -12.08 4.22
CA GLY A 395 17.68 -12.08 3.17
C GLY A 395 18.46 -13.38 3.02
N ASN A 396 18.02 -14.48 3.65
CA ASN A 396 18.68 -15.78 3.56
C ASN A 396 17.91 -16.76 2.65
N VAL A 397 17.90 -16.45 1.35
CA VAL A 397 17.20 -17.25 0.34
C VAL A 397 17.65 -18.72 0.28
N LEU A 398 18.92 -19.02 0.58
CA LEU A 398 19.42 -20.39 0.58
C LEU A 398 18.86 -21.20 1.75
N GLY A 399 18.73 -20.58 2.93
CA GLY A 399 18.09 -21.19 4.09
C GLY A 399 16.59 -21.38 3.87
N ALA A 400 15.94 -20.40 3.23
CA ALA A 400 14.53 -20.47 2.86
C ALA A 400 14.25 -21.64 1.90
N GLU A 401 15.04 -21.78 0.83
CA GLU A 401 14.90 -22.90 -0.11
C GLU A 401 15.04 -24.26 0.58
N GLU A 402 15.97 -24.40 1.53
CA GLU A 402 16.12 -25.63 2.31
C GLU A 402 14.86 -25.93 3.14
N LEU A 403 14.27 -24.92 3.78
CA LEU A 403 13.03 -25.05 4.54
C LEU A 403 11.84 -25.41 3.64
N TYR A 404 11.73 -24.81 2.46
CA TYR A 404 10.70 -25.16 1.49
C TYR A 404 10.85 -26.61 0.99
N GLN A 405 12.08 -27.09 0.75
CA GLN A 405 12.34 -28.49 0.41
C GLN A 405 11.99 -29.44 1.57
N GLN A 406 12.25 -29.04 2.82
CA GLN A 406 11.84 -29.80 4.00
C GLN A 406 10.32 -29.82 4.18
N ALA A 407 9.61 -28.77 3.78
CA ALA A 407 8.15 -28.72 3.72
C ALA A 407 7.62 -29.65 2.62
N GLU A 408 8.15 -29.58 1.38
CA GLU A 408 7.79 -30.50 0.29
C GLU A 408 8.03 -31.98 0.67
N ALA A 409 9.07 -32.28 1.44
CA ALA A 409 9.33 -33.63 1.92
C ALA A 409 8.30 -34.13 2.93
N LEU A 410 7.64 -33.24 3.68
CA LEU A 410 6.53 -33.59 4.57
C LEU A 410 5.24 -33.84 3.80
N ASP A 411 4.90 -32.92 2.89
CA ASP A 411 3.73 -33.01 2.02
C ASP A 411 4.08 -32.56 0.58
N PRO A 412 4.22 -33.52 -0.35
CA PRO A 412 4.54 -33.23 -1.75
C PRO A 412 3.41 -32.57 -2.56
N SER A 413 2.25 -32.32 -1.96
CA SER A 413 1.08 -31.70 -2.59
C SER A 413 0.71 -30.35 -1.96
N TRP A 414 1.48 -29.87 -0.97
CA TRP A 414 1.18 -28.63 -0.26
C TRP A 414 1.43 -27.38 -1.13
N PRO A 415 0.39 -26.68 -1.62
CA PRO A 415 0.57 -25.68 -2.68
C PRO A 415 1.52 -24.53 -2.31
N PRO A 416 1.44 -23.88 -1.13
CA PRO A 416 2.32 -22.76 -0.80
C PRO A 416 3.82 -23.10 -0.90
N ALA A 417 4.24 -24.25 -0.37
CA ALA A 417 5.63 -24.69 -0.45
C ALA A 417 6.06 -25.00 -1.89
N LEU A 418 5.15 -25.52 -2.72
CA LEU A 418 5.42 -25.82 -4.12
C LEU A 418 5.55 -24.54 -4.95
N LEU A 419 4.73 -23.51 -4.67
CA LEU A 419 4.82 -22.19 -5.31
C LEU A 419 6.15 -21.51 -4.97
N SER A 420 6.53 -21.43 -3.68
CA SER A 420 7.83 -20.86 -3.27
C SER A 420 9.02 -21.62 -3.89
N LEU A 421 8.95 -22.96 -3.98
CA LEU A 421 9.97 -23.75 -4.68
C LEU A 421 9.97 -23.53 -6.20
N ALA A 422 8.82 -23.19 -6.80
CA ALA A 422 8.74 -22.93 -8.23
C ALA A 422 9.46 -21.62 -8.59
N VAL A 423 9.32 -20.59 -7.76
CA VAL A 423 10.09 -19.34 -7.83
C VAL A 423 11.59 -19.63 -7.65
N CYS A 424 11.98 -20.37 -6.61
CA CYS A 424 13.38 -20.76 -6.40
C CYS A 424 13.95 -21.54 -7.61
N ALA A 425 13.17 -22.46 -8.19
CA ALA A 425 13.56 -23.21 -9.38
C ALA A 425 13.69 -22.30 -10.61
N SER A 426 12.82 -21.30 -10.73
CA SER A 426 12.92 -20.26 -11.77
C SER A 426 14.22 -19.49 -11.63
N ASP A 427 14.54 -18.97 -10.44
CA ASP A 427 15.79 -18.26 -10.16
C ASP A 427 17.02 -19.12 -10.45
N ARG A 428 16.98 -20.41 -10.10
CA ARG A 428 18.04 -21.38 -10.44
C ARG A 428 18.13 -21.72 -11.94
N GLY A 429 17.23 -21.22 -12.78
CA GLY A 429 17.20 -21.51 -14.21
C GLY A 429 16.64 -22.89 -14.57
N ASP A 430 15.96 -23.57 -13.63
CA ASP A 430 15.38 -24.90 -13.83
C ASP A 430 13.87 -24.81 -14.15
N ALA A 431 13.57 -24.43 -15.39
CA ALA A 431 12.20 -24.29 -15.87
C ALA A 431 11.41 -25.61 -15.79
N ALA A 432 12.06 -26.75 -16.00
CA ALA A 432 11.41 -28.06 -15.94
C ALA A 432 10.95 -28.40 -14.52
N ARG A 433 11.78 -28.08 -13.51
CA ARG A 433 11.42 -28.24 -12.11
C ARG A 433 10.31 -27.28 -11.70
N GLY A 434 10.45 -25.98 -12.02
CA GLY A 434 9.44 -24.97 -11.71
C GLY A 434 8.06 -25.34 -12.26
N MET A 435 7.96 -25.69 -13.55
CA MET A 435 6.70 -26.15 -14.14
C MET A 435 6.15 -27.43 -13.51
N SER A 436 7.02 -28.34 -13.07
CA SER A 436 6.55 -29.56 -12.39
C SER A 436 5.99 -29.26 -11.00
N LEU A 437 6.47 -28.22 -10.33
CA LEU A 437 5.98 -27.77 -9.03
C LEU A 437 4.64 -27.06 -9.18
N LEU A 438 4.53 -26.11 -10.12
CA LEU A 438 3.28 -25.39 -10.42
C LEU A 438 2.13 -26.34 -10.76
N ARG A 439 2.35 -27.35 -11.62
CA ARG A 439 1.33 -28.39 -11.90
C ARG A 439 0.91 -29.21 -10.68
N ARG A 440 1.82 -29.42 -9.73
CA ARG A 440 1.49 -30.17 -8.51
C ARG A 440 0.72 -29.30 -7.51
N ALA A 441 0.96 -28.00 -7.53
CA ALA A 441 0.18 -27.00 -6.80
C ALA A 441 -1.20 -26.77 -7.43
N GLY A 442 -1.41 -27.17 -8.69
CA GLY A 442 -2.63 -26.87 -9.44
C GLY A 442 -2.68 -25.46 -10.04
N ALA A 443 -1.51 -24.81 -10.13
CA ALA A 443 -1.34 -23.42 -10.55
C ALA A 443 -0.82 -23.36 -12.00
N GLU A 444 -1.56 -23.93 -12.94
CA GLU A 444 -1.23 -23.87 -14.37
C GLU A 444 -1.67 -22.58 -15.07
N ASP A 445 -2.54 -21.83 -14.41
CA ASP A 445 -2.98 -20.47 -14.72
C ASP A 445 -2.02 -19.38 -14.21
N ASP A 446 -1.16 -19.70 -13.26
CA ASP A 446 -0.09 -18.82 -12.77
C ASP A 446 0.77 -18.29 -13.95
N PRO A 447 1.00 -16.96 -14.05
CA PRO A 447 1.81 -16.36 -15.10
C PRO A 447 3.18 -17.01 -15.27
N LEU A 448 3.84 -17.39 -14.17
CA LEU A 448 5.13 -18.06 -14.18
C LEU A 448 5.08 -19.37 -14.97
N TYR A 449 3.97 -20.12 -14.92
CA TYR A 449 3.83 -21.36 -15.69
C TYR A 449 3.94 -21.13 -17.21
N GLY A 450 3.27 -20.09 -17.71
CA GLY A 450 3.31 -19.67 -19.10
C GLY A 450 4.72 -19.22 -19.53
N TYR A 451 5.40 -18.45 -18.68
CA TYR A 451 6.76 -17.99 -18.92
C TYR A 451 7.79 -19.13 -18.94
N LEU A 452 7.78 -20.00 -17.92
CA LEU A 452 8.71 -21.14 -17.84
C LEU A 452 8.58 -22.08 -19.04
N GLN A 453 7.39 -22.17 -19.64
CA GLN A 453 7.16 -22.98 -20.83
C GLN A 453 8.15 -22.62 -21.95
N GLN A 454 8.45 -21.33 -22.13
CA GLN A 454 9.32 -20.77 -23.16
C GLN A 454 10.77 -21.25 -23.07
N PHE A 455 11.21 -21.62 -21.87
CA PHE A 455 12.59 -22.00 -21.57
C PHE A 455 12.77 -23.52 -21.42
N LEU A 456 11.76 -24.32 -21.78
CA LEU A 456 11.89 -25.78 -21.79
C LEU A 456 12.80 -26.27 -22.95
N PRO A 457 13.73 -27.22 -22.69
CA PRO A 457 14.58 -27.78 -23.73
C PRO A 457 13.80 -28.40 -24.91
N GLY A 458 13.83 -27.74 -26.06
CA GLY A 458 13.18 -28.22 -27.30
C GLY A 458 11.73 -27.79 -27.48
N GLN A 459 11.21 -26.88 -26.65
CA GLN A 459 9.91 -26.26 -26.88
C GLN A 459 9.89 -25.54 -28.26
N GLY A 460 8.74 -25.56 -28.94
CA GLY A 460 8.59 -25.09 -30.32
C GLY A 460 9.25 -25.97 -31.40
N ARG A 461 9.99 -27.03 -31.02
CA ARG A 461 10.73 -27.89 -31.95
C ARG A 461 10.28 -29.34 -31.82
N ASN A 462 9.51 -29.82 -32.78
CA ASN A 462 9.01 -31.20 -32.84
C ASN A 462 10.13 -32.19 -33.25
N LEU A 463 11.23 -32.23 -32.49
CA LEU A 463 12.43 -33.01 -32.77
C LEU A 463 12.35 -34.39 -32.10
N PRO A 464 12.44 -35.51 -32.86
CA PRO A 464 12.51 -36.83 -32.28
C PRO A 464 13.73 -36.98 -31.34
N ARG A 465 13.56 -37.68 -30.22
CA ARG A 465 14.60 -37.91 -29.18
C ARG A 465 15.98 -38.34 -29.73
N ASN A 466 16.03 -39.07 -30.84
CA ASN A 466 17.27 -39.56 -31.45
C ASN A 466 17.77 -38.73 -32.65
N ALA A 467 17.06 -37.67 -33.07
CA ALA A 467 17.46 -36.81 -34.17
C ALA A 467 18.74 -36.02 -33.83
N PRO A 468 19.51 -35.56 -34.85
CA PRO A 468 20.58 -34.59 -34.64
C PRO A 468 20.05 -33.36 -33.91
N CYS A 469 20.82 -32.84 -32.95
CA CYS A 469 20.43 -31.67 -32.20
C CYS A 469 20.48 -30.42 -33.07
N TRP A 470 19.51 -29.53 -32.90
CA TRP A 470 19.34 -28.34 -33.72
C TRP A 470 20.44 -27.29 -33.52
N CYS A 471 21.11 -27.30 -32.37
CA CYS A 471 22.22 -26.40 -32.02
C CYS A 471 23.50 -26.60 -32.86
N GLY A 472 23.50 -27.52 -33.84
CA GLY A 472 24.67 -27.77 -34.69
C GLY A 472 25.81 -28.55 -34.03
N SER A 473 25.65 -29.01 -32.78
CA SER A 473 26.69 -29.77 -32.04
C SER A 473 27.05 -31.15 -32.64
N GLY A 474 26.27 -31.64 -33.61
CA GLY A 474 26.42 -32.99 -34.17
C GLY A 474 26.01 -34.13 -33.24
N LYS A 475 25.62 -33.86 -31.97
CA LYS A 475 25.12 -34.86 -31.01
C LYS A 475 23.64 -35.15 -31.23
N LYS A 476 23.15 -36.31 -30.75
CA LYS A 476 21.70 -36.60 -30.71
C LYS A 476 21.01 -35.66 -29.71
N PHE A 477 19.79 -35.23 -30.00
CA PHE A 477 18.99 -34.34 -29.14
C PHE A 477 18.94 -34.84 -27.68
N LYS A 478 18.71 -36.15 -27.46
CA LYS A 478 18.74 -36.76 -26.12
C LYS A 478 20.07 -36.72 -25.36
N GLN A 479 21.18 -36.49 -26.06
CA GLN A 479 22.55 -36.44 -25.51
C GLN A 479 23.09 -35.01 -25.49
N CYS A 480 22.29 -34.05 -25.92
CA CYS A 480 22.59 -32.63 -25.93
C CYS A 480 21.54 -31.93 -25.06
N HIS A 481 20.66 -31.11 -25.65
CA HIS A 481 19.73 -30.26 -24.92
C HIS A 481 18.66 -31.00 -24.09
N LEU A 482 18.19 -32.19 -24.49
CA LEU A 482 17.15 -32.90 -23.69
C LEU A 482 17.66 -33.42 -22.33
N ARG A 483 18.98 -33.45 -22.11
CA ARG A 483 19.60 -33.84 -20.83
C ARG A 483 20.17 -32.65 -20.07
N GLN A 484 20.14 -31.45 -20.65
CA GLN A 484 20.53 -30.25 -19.94
C GLN A 484 19.34 -29.78 -19.12
N ALA A 485 19.58 -29.55 -17.83
CA ALA A 485 18.58 -28.95 -16.95
C ALA A 485 18.33 -27.48 -17.31
N GLN A 486 19.35 -26.81 -17.86
CA GLN A 486 19.31 -25.38 -18.20
C GLN A 486 19.67 -25.17 -19.68
N LEU A 487 19.05 -24.18 -20.32
CA LEU A 487 19.44 -23.70 -21.64
C LEU A 487 20.78 -22.92 -21.57
N PRO A 488 21.55 -22.84 -22.66
CA PRO A 488 22.70 -21.94 -22.73
C PRO A 488 22.29 -20.48 -22.47
N LEU A 489 23.16 -19.65 -21.88
CA LEU A 489 22.85 -18.23 -21.59
C LEU A 489 22.35 -17.49 -22.84
N THR A 490 22.87 -17.80 -24.03
CA THR A 490 22.43 -17.22 -25.31
C THR A 490 20.96 -17.43 -25.64
N GLU A 491 20.29 -18.39 -25.00
CA GLU A 491 18.88 -18.72 -25.22
C GLU A 491 17.99 -18.36 -24.02
N ARG A 492 18.57 -17.94 -22.89
CA ARG A 492 17.81 -17.65 -21.65
C ARG A 492 18.16 -16.31 -21.00
N TRP A 493 19.07 -15.52 -21.57
CA TRP A 493 19.50 -14.27 -20.94
C TRP A 493 18.31 -13.32 -20.65
N ASN A 494 17.30 -13.30 -21.51
CA ASN A 494 16.10 -12.46 -21.33
C ASN A 494 15.20 -12.96 -20.19
N TRP A 495 15.33 -14.22 -19.78
CA TRP A 495 14.64 -14.75 -18.61
C TRP A 495 15.12 -14.06 -17.32
N LEU A 496 16.40 -13.66 -17.24
CA LEU A 496 16.94 -12.94 -16.09
C LEU A 496 16.15 -11.65 -15.80
N TYR A 497 15.83 -10.88 -16.84
CA TYR A 497 14.97 -9.69 -16.70
C TYR A 497 13.59 -10.07 -16.14
N GLN A 498 12.99 -11.13 -16.67
CA GLN A 498 11.67 -11.59 -16.24
C GLN A 498 11.65 -12.12 -14.80
N LYS A 499 12.77 -12.66 -14.29
CA LYS A 499 12.89 -13.03 -12.87
C LYS A 499 12.85 -11.80 -11.97
N ALA A 500 13.55 -10.74 -12.34
CA ALA A 500 13.52 -9.48 -11.61
C ALA A 500 12.13 -8.82 -11.65
N VAL A 501 11.43 -8.86 -12.80
CA VAL A 501 10.03 -8.43 -12.89
C VAL A 501 9.12 -9.28 -12.00
N GLY A 502 9.31 -10.60 -11.97
CA GLY A 502 8.56 -11.47 -11.07
C GLY A 502 8.78 -11.12 -9.60
N TYR A 503 10.02 -10.79 -9.22
CA TYR A 503 10.34 -10.30 -7.87
C TYR A 503 9.67 -8.96 -7.56
N LEU A 504 9.67 -8.01 -8.50
CA LEU A 504 8.98 -6.73 -8.37
C LEU A 504 7.47 -6.93 -8.12
N ILE A 505 6.81 -7.78 -8.92
CA ILE A 505 5.38 -8.09 -8.74
C ILE A 505 5.12 -8.76 -7.38
N GLU A 506 5.99 -9.67 -6.96
CA GLU A 506 5.87 -10.35 -5.66
C GLU A 506 6.00 -9.39 -4.48
N LYS A 507 6.86 -8.37 -4.57
CA LYS A 507 7.23 -7.51 -3.43
C LYS A 507 6.52 -6.18 -3.39
N ASP A 508 6.20 -5.60 -4.55
CA ASP A 508 5.76 -4.22 -4.61
C ASP A 508 4.84 -3.97 -5.81
N THR A 509 3.68 -4.63 -5.79
CA THR A 509 2.61 -4.33 -6.75
C THR A 509 2.12 -2.88 -6.63
N PRO A 510 1.90 -2.30 -5.44
CA PRO A 510 1.47 -0.90 -5.30
C PRO A 510 2.39 0.10 -6.04
N PHE A 511 3.71 -0.07 -5.95
CA PHE A 511 4.64 0.79 -6.68
C PHE A 511 4.51 0.67 -8.22
N ILE A 512 4.15 -0.50 -8.73
CA ILE A 512 3.84 -0.66 -10.17
C ILE A 512 2.58 0.12 -10.55
N LEU A 513 1.55 0.08 -9.70
CA LEU A 513 0.27 0.77 -9.93
C LEU A 513 0.46 2.29 -9.90
N GLU A 514 1.24 2.81 -8.95
CA GLU A 514 1.61 4.24 -8.87
C GLU A 514 2.27 4.73 -10.18
N LEU A 515 3.27 3.99 -10.69
CA LEU A 515 3.91 4.35 -11.95
C LEU A 515 2.99 4.18 -13.16
N ALA A 516 2.04 3.25 -13.10
CA ALA A 516 1.03 3.07 -14.14
C ALA A 516 0.06 4.26 -14.18
N GLU A 517 -0.37 4.77 -13.02
CA GLU A 517 -1.19 5.98 -12.88
C GLU A 517 -0.48 7.20 -13.44
N ALA A 518 0.75 7.48 -13.00
CA ALA A 518 1.56 8.59 -13.49
C ALA A 518 1.72 8.58 -15.02
N ARG A 519 1.76 7.39 -15.64
CA ARG A 519 1.79 7.25 -17.10
C ARG A 519 0.41 7.47 -17.73
N ALA A 520 -0.63 6.91 -17.11
CA ALA A 520 -1.99 6.89 -17.64
C ALA A 520 -2.64 8.28 -17.67
N GLU A 521 -2.33 9.17 -16.71
CA GLU A 521 -2.84 10.55 -16.65
C GLU A 521 -2.63 11.36 -17.95
N HIS A 522 -1.63 10.99 -18.74
CA HIS A 522 -1.32 11.68 -19.99
C HIS A 522 -2.00 11.07 -21.23
N TRP A 523 -2.75 9.97 -21.12
CA TRP A 523 -3.47 9.38 -22.25
C TRP A 523 -4.94 9.85 -22.30
N ASP A 524 -5.42 10.08 -23.52
CA ASP A 524 -6.85 10.25 -23.77
C ASP A 524 -7.53 8.87 -23.76
N GLY A 525 -8.42 8.60 -22.81
CA GLY A 525 -9.23 7.37 -22.78
C GLY A 525 -9.20 6.67 -21.43
N THR A 526 -10.07 5.66 -21.28
CA THR A 526 -10.20 4.87 -20.05
C THR A 526 -9.28 3.65 -20.05
N ASP A 527 -8.62 3.35 -21.17
CA ASP A 527 -7.69 2.22 -21.34
C ASP A 527 -6.23 2.59 -21.04
N GLY A 528 -5.98 3.82 -20.56
CA GLY A 528 -4.65 4.32 -20.28
C GLY A 528 -3.91 3.46 -19.25
N PHE A 529 -4.57 3.13 -18.15
CA PHE A 529 -3.97 2.34 -17.07
C PHE A 529 -3.56 0.93 -17.52
N ASP A 530 -4.49 0.19 -18.14
CA ASP A 530 -4.22 -1.15 -18.70
C ASP A 530 -3.05 -1.12 -19.69
N ARG A 531 -3.01 -0.09 -20.53
CA ARG A 531 -1.93 0.08 -21.49
C ARG A 531 -0.59 0.35 -20.82
N ALA A 532 -0.56 1.08 -19.69
CA ALA A 532 0.67 1.36 -18.96
C ALA A 532 1.30 0.06 -18.45
N LEU A 533 0.46 -0.84 -17.92
CA LEU A 533 0.87 -2.16 -17.41
C LEU A 533 1.40 -3.08 -18.52
N GLU A 534 0.94 -2.93 -19.75
CA GLU A 534 1.44 -3.69 -20.90
C GLU A 534 2.77 -3.14 -21.46
N GLU A 535 3.11 -1.88 -21.20
CA GLU A 535 4.30 -1.22 -21.71
C GLU A 535 5.53 -1.48 -20.81
N GLY A 536 6.72 -1.59 -21.42
CA GLY A 536 7.94 -1.96 -20.69
C GLY A 536 8.55 -0.86 -19.81
N LEU A 537 8.14 0.40 -19.96
CA LEU A 537 8.83 1.54 -19.34
C LEU A 537 8.72 1.50 -17.82
N ILE A 538 7.50 1.37 -17.28
CA ILE A 538 7.26 1.48 -15.84
C ILE A 538 8.01 0.37 -15.08
N LEU A 539 8.04 -0.84 -15.63
CA LEU A 539 8.78 -1.97 -15.06
C LEU A 539 10.29 -1.71 -15.08
N ASP A 540 10.83 -1.16 -16.18
CA ASP A 540 12.27 -0.86 -16.29
C ASP A 540 12.69 0.33 -15.43
N VAL A 541 11.79 1.30 -15.19
CA VAL A 541 12.02 2.40 -14.25
C VAL A 541 12.03 1.87 -12.82
N ALA A 542 11.01 1.11 -12.41
CA ALA A 542 10.94 0.50 -11.07
C ALA A 542 12.18 -0.37 -10.77
N LEU A 543 12.61 -1.18 -11.76
CA LEU A 543 13.77 -2.06 -11.59
C LEU A 543 15.09 -1.29 -11.38
N TRP A 544 15.37 -0.23 -12.13
CA TRP A 544 16.68 0.44 -12.02
C TRP A 544 16.63 1.73 -11.23
N GLU A 545 15.77 2.65 -11.63
CA GLU A 545 15.62 3.95 -10.97
C GLU A 545 14.97 3.78 -9.58
N GLY A 546 14.01 2.85 -9.44
CA GLY A 546 13.42 2.47 -8.14
C GLY A 546 14.27 1.49 -7.31
N GLY A 547 15.46 1.08 -7.79
CA GLY A 547 16.39 0.24 -7.02
C GLY A 547 16.03 -1.26 -6.89
N VAL A 548 14.86 -1.68 -7.37
CA VAL A 548 14.34 -3.05 -7.16
C VAL A 548 15.22 -4.15 -7.77
N PHE A 549 15.93 -3.88 -8.88
CA PHE A 549 16.86 -4.82 -9.49
C PHE A 549 18.10 -5.06 -8.62
N ALA A 550 18.59 -4.02 -7.94
CA ALA A 550 19.69 -4.16 -6.99
C ALA A 550 19.25 -4.95 -5.75
N GLU A 551 18.04 -4.70 -5.27
CA GLU A 551 17.44 -5.46 -4.19
C GLU A 551 17.24 -6.93 -4.56
N TYR A 552 16.66 -7.22 -5.73
CA TYR A 552 16.52 -8.56 -6.28
C TYR A 552 17.86 -9.31 -6.28
N LEU A 553 18.94 -8.67 -6.70
CA LEU A 553 20.26 -9.30 -6.70
C LEU A 553 20.82 -9.53 -5.30
N ASN A 554 20.56 -8.62 -4.37
CA ASN A 554 20.95 -8.80 -2.97
C ASN A 554 20.18 -9.97 -2.33
N ARG A 555 18.89 -10.09 -2.61
CA ARG A 555 17.97 -11.05 -2.00
C ARG A 555 18.03 -12.43 -2.64
N ARG A 556 17.97 -12.49 -3.98
CA ARG A 556 17.82 -13.73 -4.77
C ARG A 556 19.10 -14.12 -5.53
N GLY A 557 20.09 -13.23 -5.64
CA GLY A 557 21.30 -13.46 -6.44
C GLY A 557 22.08 -14.74 -6.08
N ALA A 558 21.98 -15.22 -4.84
CA ALA A 558 22.60 -16.48 -4.39
C ALA A 558 21.98 -17.74 -5.04
N LEU A 559 20.75 -17.66 -5.57
CA LEU A 559 20.12 -18.75 -6.32
C LEU A 559 20.52 -18.76 -7.80
N LEU A 560 20.90 -17.60 -8.35
CA LEU A 560 21.16 -17.45 -9.77
C LEU A 560 22.32 -18.35 -10.26
N PRO A 561 22.22 -18.93 -11.46
CA PRO A 561 23.35 -19.49 -12.17
C PRO A 561 24.51 -18.50 -12.26
N PRO A 562 25.77 -18.91 -12.07
CA PRO A 562 26.91 -17.97 -12.01
C PRO A 562 27.08 -17.09 -13.24
N ASP A 563 26.66 -17.57 -14.42
CA ASP A 563 26.71 -16.82 -15.67
C ASP A 563 25.58 -15.77 -15.78
N GLU A 564 24.40 -16.04 -15.19
CA GLU A 564 23.34 -15.04 -15.02
C GLU A 564 23.69 -14.01 -13.95
N LEU A 565 24.27 -14.43 -12.81
CA LEU A 565 24.69 -13.50 -11.76
C LEU A 565 25.72 -12.50 -12.28
N GLN A 566 26.71 -12.96 -13.05
CA GLN A 566 27.68 -12.06 -13.67
C GLN A 566 27.00 -11.09 -14.66
N LEU A 567 26.09 -11.59 -15.50
CA LEU A 567 25.36 -10.75 -16.43
C LEU A 567 24.52 -9.69 -15.71
N ALA A 568 23.87 -10.05 -14.61
CA ALA A 568 23.08 -9.15 -13.81
C ALA A 568 23.94 -8.06 -13.13
N GLN A 569 25.11 -8.43 -12.62
CA GLN A 569 26.09 -7.48 -12.09
C GLN A 569 26.58 -6.49 -13.16
N ASP A 570 26.75 -6.95 -14.40
CA ASP A 570 27.09 -6.07 -15.52
C ASP A 570 25.92 -5.12 -15.86
N TRP A 571 24.67 -5.60 -15.80
CA TRP A 571 23.47 -4.77 -16.01
C TRP A 571 23.28 -3.68 -14.95
N LEU A 572 23.64 -3.93 -13.70
CA LEU A 572 23.61 -2.91 -12.63
C LEU A 572 24.47 -1.69 -12.93
N LEU A 573 25.52 -1.85 -13.75
CA LEU A 573 26.41 -0.74 -14.13
C LEU A 573 25.85 0.09 -15.30
N THR A 574 24.75 -0.35 -15.90
CA THR A 574 24.17 0.29 -17.09
C THR A 574 23.17 1.36 -16.65
N ARG A 575 23.31 2.58 -17.18
CA ARG A 575 22.42 3.71 -16.92
C ARG A 575 21.47 3.95 -18.09
N ARG A 576 20.28 4.49 -17.79
CA ARG A 576 19.38 5.05 -18.79
C ARG A 576 20.01 6.31 -19.41
N SER A 577 19.79 6.51 -20.69
CA SER A 577 20.25 7.71 -21.40
C SER A 577 19.32 8.06 -22.55
N VAL A 578 19.50 9.25 -23.12
CA VAL A 578 18.86 9.63 -24.37
C VAL A 578 19.77 9.30 -25.54
N HIS A 579 19.20 8.69 -26.57
CA HIS A 579 19.93 8.22 -27.73
C HIS A 579 19.38 8.83 -29.03
N GLU A 580 20.25 9.40 -29.85
CA GLU A 580 19.95 9.79 -31.23
C GLU A 580 19.97 8.55 -32.14
N VAL A 581 18.92 8.35 -32.93
CA VAL A 581 18.91 7.32 -33.98
C VAL A 581 19.78 7.80 -35.14
N VAL A 582 20.94 7.16 -35.34
CA VAL A 582 21.84 7.48 -36.46
C VAL A 582 21.36 6.82 -37.75
N SER A 583 20.94 5.56 -37.65
CA SER A 583 20.39 4.79 -38.77
C SER A 583 19.61 3.58 -38.27
N ALA A 584 18.68 3.06 -39.07
CA ALA A 584 17.97 1.82 -38.78
C ALA A 584 17.95 0.90 -40.02
N ILE A 585 18.11 -0.40 -39.79
CA ILE A 585 17.89 -1.45 -40.78
C ILE A 585 16.59 -2.15 -40.39
N PRO A 586 15.48 -1.92 -41.12
CA PRO A 586 14.17 -2.43 -40.76
C PRO A 586 14.14 -3.95 -40.54
N GLY A 587 13.71 -4.36 -39.35
CA GLY A 587 13.61 -5.76 -38.97
C GLY A 587 14.94 -6.41 -38.58
N SER A 588 15.96 -5.62 -38.25
CA SER A 588 17.31 -6.13 -37.97
C SER A 588 18.03 -5.38 -36.86
N SER A 589 18.29 -4.08 -37.04
CA SER A 589 19.13 -3.31 -36.10
C SER A 589 18.83 -1.81 -36.12
N ILE A 590 19.19 -1.15 -35.03
CA ILE A 590 19.20 0.31 -34.88
C ILE A 590 20.61 0.72 -34.46
N THR A 591 21.16 1.73 -35.11
CA THR A 591 22.40 2.40 -34.67
C THR A 591 22.02 3.60 -33.83
N LEU A 592 22.41 3.59 -32.56
CA LEU A 592 22.11 4.61 -31.57
C LEU A 592 23.39 5.36 -31.20
N ARG A 593 23.27 6.68 -31.03
CA ARG A 593 24.31 7.50 -30.42
C ARG A 593 23.83 8.00 -29.07
N ASP A 594 24.52 7.65 -28.01
CA ASP A 594 24.25 8.21 -26.68
C ASP A 594 24.55 9.72 -26.69
N VAL A 595 23.56 10.54 -26.33
CA VAL A 595 23.68 12.00 -26.28
C VAL A 595 24.64 12.45 -25.20
N ARG A 596 24.75 11.69 -24.09
CA ARG A 596 25.61 12.00 -22.95
C ARG A 596 27.08 11.80 -23.29
N THR A 597 27.41 10.63 -23.83
CA THR A 597 28.80 10.20 -24.04
C THR A 597 29.30 10.41 -25.47
N GLY A 598 28.39 10.49 -26.44
CA GLY A 598 28.70 10.50 -27.87
C GLY A 598 29.07 9.13 -28.44
N GLU A 599 29.02 8.07 -27.64
CA GLU A 599 29.29 6.70 -28.09
C GLU A 599 28.23 6.26 -29.11
N VAL A 600 28.66 5.51 -30.14
CA VAL A 600 27.79 5.06 -31.23
C VAL A 600 27.84 3.55 -31.29
N GLU A 601 26.68 2.93 -31.11
CA GLU A 601 26.55 1.49 -30.99
C GLU A 601 25.43 0.94 -31.88
N GLU A 602 25.58 -0.29 -32.35
CA GLU A 602 24.54 -0.99 -33.10
C GLU A 602 23.85 -2.01 -32.18
N VAL A 603 22.53 -1.88 -32.06
CA VAL A 603 21.67 -2.71 -31.21
C VAL A 603 20.81 -3.60 -32.11
N ALA A 604 20.76 -4.90 -31.82
CA ALA A 604 19.89 -5.82 -32.52
C ALA A 604 18.43 -5.58 -32.09
N GLU A 605 17.58 -5.17 -33.02
CA GLU A 605 16.20 -4.78 -32.72
C GLU A 605 15.31 -5.05 -33.94
N LEU A 606 14.19 -5.76 -33.75
CA LEU A 606 13.35 -6.31 -34.83
C LEU A 606 12.07 -5.50 -35.10
N ASP A 607 11.50 -4.84 -34.10
CA ASP A 607 10.18 -4.23 -34.17
C ASP A 607 10.26 -2.71 -34.33
N TRP A 608 11.01 -2.05 -33.46
CA TRP A 608 11.27 -0.61 -33.51
C TRP A 608 12.12 -0.17 -34.70
N SER A 609 13.04 -1.00 -35.21
CA SER A 609 13.85 -0.70 -36.39
C SER A 609 13.01 -0.46 -37.65
N ARG A 610 11.72 -0.85 -37.61
CA ARG A 610 10.73 -0.60 -38.67
C ARG A 610 9.96 0.71 -38.48
N ARG A 611 10.03 1.33 -37.30
CA ARG A 611 9.21 2.48 -36.86
C ARG A 611 10.03 3.75 -36.62
N VAL A 612 11.29 3.61 -36.21
CA VAL A 612 12.17 4.74 -35.90
C VAL A 612 12.77 5.36 -37.17
N GLU A 613 13.05 6.66 -37.12
CA GLU A 613 13.69 7.42 -38.20
C GLU A 613 15.00 8.06 -37.72
N ALA A 614 15.97 8.21 -38.63
CA ALA A 614 17.24 8.84 -38.31
C ALA A 614 17.05 10.32 -37.88
N GLY A 615 17.76 10.72 -36.83
CA GLY A 615 17.68 12.06 -36.22
C GLY A 615 16.61 12.20 -35.13
N GLN A 616 15.82 11.16 -34.85
CA GLN A 616 14.92 11.11 -33.70
C GLN A 616 15.69 10.75 -32.42
N TYR A 617 15.16 11.16 -31.27
CA TYR A 617 15.74 10.88 -29.96
C TYR A 617 14.80 10.00 -29.15
N TYR A 618 15.38 9.05 -28.41
CA TYR A 618 14.65 8.14 -27.53
C TYR A 618 15.37 8.00 -26.19
N CYS A 619 14.62 8.08 -25.10
CA CYS A 619 15.06 7.71 -23.77
C CYS A 619 14.93 6.20 -23.62
N THR A 620 16.03 5.52 -23.28
CA THR A 620 16.06 4.07 -23.12
C THR A 620 17.32 3.61 -22.40
N ARG A 621 17.36 2.35 -21.99
CA ARG A 621 18.55 1.67 -21.49
C ARG A 621 19.08 0.71 -22.54
N VAL A 622 20.34 0.91 -22.93
CA VAL A 622 21.08 0.00 -23.81
C VAL A 622 22.06 -0.78 -22.97
N ALA A 623 21.84 -2.09 -22.81
CA ALA A 623 22.68 -2.94 -21.99
C ALA A 623 23.35 -4.05 -22.81
N SER A 624 24.54 -4.47 -22.37
CA SER A 624 25.24 -5.61 -22.95
C SER A 624 24.58 -6.93 -22.56
N THR A 625 24.39 -7.81 -23.53
CA THR A 625 23.96 -9.19 -23.34
C THR A 625 24.98 -10.16 -23.92
N VAL A 626 24.79 -11.45 -23.68
CA VAL A 626 25.63 -12.50 -24.27
C VAL A 626 25.52 -12.58 -25.81
N VAL A 627 24.47 -12.02 -26.42
CA VAL A 627 24.25 -12.03 -27.87
C VAL A 627 24.55 -10.68 -28.55
N GLY A 628 24.95 -9.67 -27.79
CA GLY A 628 25.18 -8.29 -28.25
C GLY A 628 24.45 -7.27 -27.38
N LEU A 629 24.36 -6.03 -27.84
CA LEU A 629 23.60 -4.99 -27.15
C LEU A 629 22.09 -5.21 -27.33
N SER A 630 21.29 -4.81 -26.34
CA SER A 630 19.82 -4.84 -26.41
C SER A 630 19.20 -3.64 -25.71
N VAL A 631 18.00 -3.29 -26.15
CA VAL A 631 17.14 -2.27 -25.54
C VAL A 631 16.33 -2.89 -24.41
N PHE A 632 16.28 -2.20 -23.28
CA PHE A 632 15.48 -2.53 -22.10
C PHE A 632 14.42 -1.45 -21.88
N GLY A 633 13.28 -1.81 -21.30
CA GLY A 633 12.15 -0.91 -21.03
C GLY A 633 11.41 -0.34 -22.26
N GLY A 634 11.92 -0.57 -23.47
CA GLY A 634 11.35 0.00 -24.69
C GLY A 634 12.06 1.29 -25.13
N LEU A 635 11.46 1.99 -26.10
CA LEU A 635 11.99 3.22 -26.67
C LEU A 635 10.96 4.34 -26.50
N ASP A 636 11.21 5.24 -25.55
CA ASP A 636 10.33 6.38 -25.30
C ASP A 636 10.83 7.62 -26.06
N PRO A 637 10.08 8.15 -27.04
CA PRO A 637 10.47 9.32 -27.82
C PRO A 637 10.69 10.56 -26.94
N VAL A 638 11.73 11.34 -27.27
CA VAL A 638 12.05 12.62 -26.63
C VAL A 638 12.19 13.70 -27.69
N ALA A 639 11.60 14.88 -27.48
CA ALA A 639 11.81 16.00 -28.41
C ALA A 639 13.21 16.60 -28.24
N ALA A 640 13.77 17.16 -29.32
CA ALA A 640 15.09 17.80 -29.25
C ALA A 640 15.15 18.98 -28.24
N SER A 641 14.02 19.62 -27.96
CA SER A 641 13.89 20.68 -26.94
C SER A 641 13.88 20.15 -25.50
N GLU A 642 13.65 18.86 -25.31
CA GLU A 642 13.50 18.20 -24.01
C GLU A 642 14.77 17.45 -23.59
N LEU A 643 15.81 17.44 -24.43
CA LEU A 643 17.07 16.74 -24.16
C LEU A 643 17.74 17.23 -22.87
N GLU A 644 17.85 18.54 -22.66
CA GLU A 644 18.51 19.08 -21.46
C GLU A 644 17.71 18.79 -20.18
N PRO A 645 16.38 19.01 -20.12
CA PRO A 645 15.56 18.64 -18.97
C PRO A 645 15.61 17.15 -18.61
N VAL A 646 15.41 16.24 -19.57
CA VAL A 646 15.40 14.80 -19.26
C VAL A 646 16.79 14.31 -18.84
N MET A 647 17.86 14.86 -19.43
CA MET A 647 19.22 14.51 -19.04
C MET A 647 19.54 14.98 -17.62
N ALA A 648 19.01 16.14 -17.19
CA ALA A 648 19.16 16.61 -15.83
C ALA A 648 18.51 15.65 -14.83
N LEU A 649 17.28 15.21 -15.10
CA LEU A 649 16.56 14.23 -14.28
C LEU A 649 17.32 12.89 -14.21
N LEU A 650 17.87 12.41 -15.33
CA LEU A 650 18.66 11.17 -15.38
C LEU A 650 20.07 11.29 -14.77
N ASP A 651 20.55 12.49 -14.47
CA ASP A 651 21.86 12.73 -13.86
C ASP A 651 21.78 12.86 -12.33
N GLU A 652 20.56 12.84 -11.75
CA GLU A 652 20.34 12.75 -10.31
C GLU A 652 20.85 11.41 -9.76
N ASP A 653 21.34 11.41 -8.52
CA ASP A 653 21.86 10.20 -7.89
C ASP A 653 20.72 9.21 -7.56
N GLU A 654 19.55 9.74 -7.19
CA GLU A 654 18.29 9.01 -6.92
C GLU A 654 17.17 9.75 -7.66
N PRO A 655 16.93 9.44 -8.95
CA PRO A 655 15.90 10.12 -9.72
C PRO A 655 14.51 9.73 -9.21
N ASP A 656 13.63 10.72 -9.09
CA ASP A 656 12.22 10.48 -8.79
C ASP A 656 11.58 9.68 -9.94
N THR A 657 11.10 8.49 -9.61
CA THR A 657 10.56 7.54 -10.58
C THR A 657 9.23 8.00 -11.17
N ALA A 658 8.37 8.64 -10.37
CA ALA A 658 7.09 9.16 -10.82
C ALA A 658 7.33 10.38 -11.73
N GLU A 659 8.22 11.30 -11.35
CA GLU A 659 8.58 12.46 -12.17
C GLU A 659 9.18 12.02 -13.52
N LEU A 660 10.04 11.00 -13.54
CA LEU A 660 10.62 10.47 -14.77
C LEU A 660 9.56 9.85 -15.69
N VAL A 661 8.65 9.07 -15.13
CA VAL A 661 7.55 8.46 -15.90
C VAL A 661 6.62 9.55 -16.43
N GLU A 662 6.23 10.51 -15.60
CA GLU A 662 5.40 11.67 -15.98
C GLU A 662 6.06 12.42 -17.14
N PHE A 663 7.35 12.79 -17.00
CA PHE A 663 8.10 13.53 -18.01
C PHE A 663 8.08 12.82 -19.37
N LEU A 664 8.33 11.50 -19.39
CA LEU A 664 8.34 10.69 -20.61
C LEU A 664 6.94 10.45 -21.20
N SER A 665 5.89 10.76 -20.43
CA SER A 665 4.49 10.55 -20.79
C SER A 665 3.81 11.83 -21.30
N ARG A 666 4.30 13.03 -20.96
CA ARG A 666 3.77 14.35 -21.40
C ARG A 666 3.45 14.48 -22.89
N ARG A 667 4.19 13.79 -23.76
CA ARG A 667 3.97 13.77 -25.22
C ARG A 667 2.59 13.23 -25.63
N PHE A 668 1.95 12.48 -24.74
CA PHE A 668 0.64 11.91 -24.95
C PHE A 668 -0.50 12.87 -24.60
N ALA A 669 -0.23 13.87 -23.76
CA ALA A 669 -1.23 14.78 -23.26
C ALA A 669 -1.98 15.45 -24.43
N PRO A 670 -3.31 15.61 -24.31
CA PRO A 670 -4.10 16.29 -25.34
C PRO A 670 -3.52 17.69 -25.57
N LYS A 671 -3.25 18.02 -26.83
CA LYS A 671 -2.76 19.36 -27.18
C LYS A 671 -3.84 20.36 -26.78
N THR A 672 -3.60 21.12 -25.71
CA THR A 672 -4.44 22.26 -25.35
C THR A 672 -4.43 23.23 -26.52
N ASP A 673 -5.56 23.37 -27.19
CA ASP A 673 -5.73 24.35 -28.27
C ASP A 673 -5.67 25.74 -27.62
N PRO A 674 -4.64 26.58 -27.87
CA PRO A 674 -4.46 27.86 -27.16
C PRO A 674 -5.59 28.86 -27.43
N THR A 675 -6.51 28.52 -28.33
CA THR A 675 -7.68 29.31 -28.70
C THR A 675 -8.94 29.03 -27.89
N ALA A 676 -8.95 28.04 -26.99
CA ALA A 676 -10.12 27.77 -26.14
C ALA A 676 -10.20 28.65 -24.88
N ALA A 677 -9.11 29.31 -24.48
CA ALA A 677 -9.07 30.20 -23.30
C ALA A 677 -9.62 31.62 -23.57
N THR A 678 -10.46 31.81 -24.59
CA THR A 678 -11.16 33.09 -24.77
C THR A 678 -12.55 32.86 -25.35
N LEU A 679 -13.49 32.47 -24.49
CA LEU A 679 -14.91 32.83 -24.61
C LEU A 679 -15.59 32.84 -23.25
#